data_AF-A0AAQ3RRA7-F1
#
_entry.id   AF-A0AAQ3RRA7-F1
#
_cell.length_a   1.000
_cell.length_b   1.000
_cell.length_c   1.000
_cell.angle_alpha   90.00
_cell.angle_beta   90.00
_cell.angle_gamma   90.00
#
_symmetry.space_group_name_H-M   'P 1'
#
loop_
_entity.id
_entity.type
_entity.pdbx_description
1 polymer ?
#
loop_
_entity_poly.entity_id
_entity_poly.type
_entity_poly.pdbx_seq_one_letter_code
_entity_poly.pdbx_strand_id
1 'polypeptide(L)'
;SPCQWLRELRLESQGLNPISLLIDCAKCVASGSIKNADIGLEYISQISSADGNAVQRMVSYFSEALGHRIIKHLPGVYKSISPSKTSLSSDDILAEKYFYELCPFLKFSYLITNQAIVEAMECEMVVHIIDLHCCEPAQWIDLLLTFKNRRGGPPHLKITGINESKEVLDQVNFHVTSEAGKYDFPLQFYPVVSKLEDVDFEKLPVKTGDAVAITSVLQLHLLLSTDDDMAGRISPAVAASMNLQRTVHMGQRTFAEWLERDMINAYILSPDSALSPLSFGASPKMGNLLKAMRKLNPKLVVVTEQESNLNGSNLMERVDRALYFYSALFDCLDSTVMRTSVERQKLEKTLFGEQIKNIIACEGVERKERHEKLEKWIRRLEMAGFVKVPLSYNGRIEAKNLLQRYSSKYKFREENDCLFVCWSDRPLIGNVVRTREVAWWYTLSFGCPRTNLYGHRSARKFAIWPCILFFPVVLIKLSLNILDSPYPWLKDMNGEDRNKYLARILNACAKFIESGSIMNADTGLDHIAHIASPYGDAMQRVATYVSEGLAFQVLKNLQGVPKAVNLSKTMSTSEEQLVKKTFYDLYPFLKTAYVITSHAIAEAVEGEEVIHVIDLCASDAAQWIYLMHRLKESLKSPPLLKITGIHEKKEILEQVDTQLRVEAKSLNFKLEFNAIVSTLENVDLEELPVKKGEPLAISSVLQLHTLLATDDAVVCNRSSKEEPMHQRTFAEMLGKQKTNLSSESSLIQLSLCATSTKMMDFLKGLWKLQPRVMVVTEQESSGNGSLTERVDKALDFYGALFNCLESTVSTTLVQRNIMERTLLGQEIKNIVAGEGVERKERHEKLENWTPKLEMAGFGKRHISHHWITQARKQLQGYGNGYSFCPENNSLFVCWNDKPLFSVSAWTVQKMNNMVM
;
A
#
# COMPACT_ATOMS: atom_id res chain seq x y z
N SER A 1 -33.09 -5.20 -8.74
CA SER A 1 -33.28 -6.43 -9.56
C SER A 1 -31.94 -6.78 -10.18
N PRO A 2 -31.34 -7.97 -9.93
CA PRO A 2 -30.02 -8.29 -10.48
C PRO A 2 -30.08 -8.26 -12.01
N CYS A 3 -29.13 -7.58 -12.64
CA CYS A 3 -29.11 -7.28 -14.07
C CYS A 3 -29.27 -8.55 -14.93
N GLN A 4 -29.98 -8.42 -16.05
CA GLN A 4 -30.28 -9.51 -16.98
C GLN A 4 -29.03 -10.27 -17.44
N TRP A 5 -27.94 -9.53 -17.72
CA TRP A 5 -26.64 -10.08 -18.13
C TRP A 5 -26.01 -11.04 -17.10
N LEU A 6 -26.19 -10.77 -15.80
CA LEU A 6 -25.69 -11.66 -14.73
C LEU A 6 -26.52 -12.94 -14.59
N ARG A 7 -27.81 -12.90 -14.95
CA ARG A 7 -28.64 -14.11 -14.99
C ARG A 7 -28.26 -14.99 -16.15
N GLU A 8 -28.00 -14.40 -17.31
CA GLU A 8 -27.52 -15.10 -18.51
C GLU A 8 -26.19 -15.82 -18.21
N LEU A 9 -25.21 -15.14 -17.58
CA LEU A 9 -23.94 -15.76 -17.15
C LEU A 9 -24.11 -16.92 -16.15
N ARG A 10 -25.06 -16.82 -15.23
CA ARG A 10 -25.37 -17.89 -14.25
C ARG A 10 -26.09 -19.09 -14.88
N LEU A 11 -26.84 -18.88 -15.96
CA LEU A 11 -27.56 -19.94 -16.68
C LEU A 11 -26.61 -20.74 -17.59
N GLU A 12 -25.56 -20.11 -18.11
CA GLU A 12 -24.60 -20.75 -19.01
C GLU A 12 -23.50 -21.56 -18.30
N SER A 13 -23.29 -21.36 -16.98
CA SER A 13 -22.20 -22.00 -16.23
C SER A 13 -22.70 -22.61 -14.91
N GLN A 14 -22.37 -23.88 -14.61
CA GLN A 14 -22.62 -24.56 -13.32
C GLN A 14 -21.74 -24.00 -12.16
N GLY A 15 -21.50 -22.69 -12.17
CA GLY A 15 -20.60 -21.95 -11.29
C GLY A 15 -19.96 -20.80 -12.08
N LEU A 16 -20.02 -19.57 -11.56
CA LEU A 16 -19.46 -18.39 -12.23
C LEU A 16 -17.93 -18.52 -12.31
N ASN A 17 -17.40 -18.66 -13.53
CA ASN A 17 -15.96 -18.62 -13.75
C ASN A 17 -15.42 -17.19 -13.45
N PRO A 18 -14.50 -17.01 -12.47
CA PRO A 18 -14.01 -15.69 -12.11
C PRO A 18 -13.35 -14.92 -13.27
N ILE A 19 -12.77 -15.63 -14.24
CA ILE A 19 -12.10 -15.03 -15.40
C ILE A 19 -13.13 -14.46 -16.39
N SER A 20 -14.23 -15.18 -16.66
CA SER A 20 -15.26 -14.67 -17.58
C SER A 20 -15.94 -13.43 -17.00
N LEU A 21 -16.25 -13.45 -15.71
CA LEU A 21 -16.83 -12.29 -15.02
C LEU A 21 -15.90 -11.07 -15.06
N LEU A 22 -14.58 -11.28 -14.88
CA LEU A 22 -13.60 -10.21 -15.00
C LEU A 22 -13.53 -9.63 -16.42
N ILE A 23 -13.55 -10.48 -17.45
CA ILE A 23 -13.55 -10.04 -18.86
C ILE A 23 -14.80 -9.21 -19.16
N ASP A 24 -15.97 -9.65 -18.71
CA ASP A 24 -17.21 -8.91 -18.93
C ASP A 24 -17.26 -7.60 -18.14
N CYS A 25 -16.75 -7.58 -16.91
CA CYS A 25 -16.54 -6.35 -16.16
C CYS A 25 -15.62 -5.38 -16.91
N ALA A 26 -14.50 -5.86 -17.47
CA ALA A 26 -13.60 -5.05 -18.29
C ALA A 26 -14.29 -4.48 -19.54
N LYS A 27 -15.18 -5.23 -20.20
CA LYS A 27 -16.01 -4.71 -21.32
C LYS A 27 -16.97 -3.61 -20.85
N CYS A 28 -17.54 -3.74 -19.66
CA CYS A 28 -18.37 -2.68 -19.07
C CYS A 28 -17.54 -1.42 -18.81
N VAL A 29 -16.31 -1.56 -18.28
CA VAL A 29 -15.40 -0.42 -18.10
C VAL A 29 -15.03 0.22 -19.44
N ALA A 30 -14.65 -0.58 -20.43
CA ALA A 30 -14.28 -0.11 -21.77
C ALA A 30 -15.43 0.62 -22.49
N SER A 31 -16.67 0.18 -22.27
CA SER A 31 -17.87 0.82 -22.86
C SER A 31 -18.41 2.00 -22.04
N GLY A 32 -17.76 2.36 -20.92
CA GLY A 32 -18.21 3.44 -20.04
C GLY A 32 -19.43 3.08 -19.17
N SER A 33 -19.84 1.81 -19.12
CA SER A 33 -20.98 1.34 -18.33
C SER A 33 -20.60 1.11 -16.87
N ILE A 34 -20.37 2.21 -16.12
CA ILE A 34 -19.84 2.15 -14.75
C ILE A 34 -20.77 1.43 -13.78
N LYS A 35 -22.10 1.58 -13.90
CA LYS A 35 -23.04 0.84 -13.04
C LYS A 35 -22.90 -0.67 -13.20
N ASN A 36 -22.76 -1.18 -14.44
CA ASN A 36 -22.56 -2.60 -14.68
C ASN A 36 -21.18 -3.07 -14.24
N ALA A 37 -20.15 -2.24 -14.46
CA ALA A 37 -18.81 -2.52 -13.98
C ALA A 37 -18.77 -2.61 -12.45
N ASP A 38 -19.42 -1.68 -11.74
CA ASP A 38 -19.54 -1.66 -10.28
C ASP A 38 -20.20 -2.93 -9.74
N ILE A 39 -21.34 -3.32 -10.31
CA ILE A 39 -22.00 -4.57 -9.95
C ILE A 39 -21.07 -5.78 -10.21
N GLY A 40 -20.39 -5.81 -11.36
CA GLY A 40 -19.43 -6.87 -11.70
C GLY A 40 -18.30 -6.96 -10.67
N LEU A 41 -17.71 -5.82 -10.28
CA LEU A 41 -16.66 -5.73 -9.27
C LEU A 41 -17.16 -6.17 -7.88
N GLU A 42 -18.41 -5.87 -7.54
CA GLU A 42 -19.02 -6.35 -6.29
C GLU A 42 -19.07 -7.87 -6.26
N TYR A 43 -19.56 -8.52 -7.32
CA TYR A 43 -19.57 -9.99 -7.39
C TYR A 43 -18.16 -10.58 -7.38
N ILE A 44 -17.21 -9.96 -8.10
CA ILE A 44 -15.81 -10.40 -8.10
C ILE A 44 -15.21 -10.34 -6.69
N SER A 45 -15.53 -9.30 -5.91
CA SER A 45 -15.03 -9.14 -4.54
C SER A 45 -15.45 -10.28 -3.60
N GLN A 46 -16.57 -10.96 -3.90
CA GLN A 46 -17.07 -12.09 -3.09
C GLN A 46 -16.41 -13.43 -3.44
N ILE A 47 -15.90 -13.58 -4.67
CA ILE A 47 -15.34 -14.85 -5.17
C ILE A 47 -13.81 -14.84 -5.30
N SER A 48 -13.21 -13.66 -5.28
CA SER A 48 -11.76 -13.46 -5.34
C SER A 48 -11.15 -13.42 -3.94
N SER A 49 -9.87 -13.76 -3.83
CA SER A 49 -9.13 -13.77 -2.57
C SER A 49 -7.64 -13.70 -2.86
N ALA A 50 -6.93 -12.78 -2.20
CA ALA A 50 -5.48 -12.62 -2.31
C ALA A 50 -4.69 -13.82 -1.74
N ASP A 51 -5.34 -14.66 -0.92
CA ASP A 51 -4.78 -15.90 -0.36
C ASP A 51 -5.34 -17.17 -1.01
N GLY A 52 -6.24 -17.01 -1.97
CA GLY A 52 -6.92 -18.11 -2.67
C GLY A 52 -6.01 -18.88 -3.64
N ASN A 53 -6.63 -19.62 -4.56
CA ASN A 53 -5.91 -20.26 -5.64
C ASN A 53 -5.35 -19.24 -6.66
N ALA A 54 -4.46 -19.66 -7.57
CA ALA A 54 -3.85 -18.79 -8.58
C ALA A 54 -4.85 -17.88 -9.33
N VAL A 55 -6.02 -18.40 -9.70
CA VAL A 55 -7.06 -17.63 -10.42
C VAL A 55 -7.69 -16.59 -9.52
N GLN A 56 -8.06 -16.95 -8.28
CA GLN A 56 -8.66 -16.01 -7.33
C GLN A 56 -7.75 -14.83 -7.04
N ARG A 57 -6.45 -15.10 -6.83
CA ARG A 57 -5.44 -14.08 -6.54
C ARG A 57 -5.22 -13.15 -7.73
N MET A 58 -5.06 -13.73 -8.92
CA MET A 58 -4.93 -12.96 -10.16
C MET A 58 -6.17 -12.05 -10.37
N VAL A 59 -7.38 -12.59 -10.23
CA VAL A 59 -8.62 -11.83 -10.41
C VAL A 59 -8.74 -10.69 -9.38
N SER A 60 -8.26 -10.86 -8.14
CA SER A 60 -8.17 -9.77 -7.17
C SER A 60 -7.34 -8.59 -7.69
N TYR A 61 -6.14 -8.83 -8.23
CA TYR A 61 -5.28 -7.74 -8.75
C TYR A 61 -5.85 -7.07 -10.01
N PHE A 62 -6.46 -7.84 -10.92
CA PHE A 62 -7.10 -7.26 -12.11
C PHE A 62 -8.36 -6.45 -11.77
N SER A 63 -9.19 -6.94 -10.84
CA SER A 63 -10.38 -6.20 -10.41
C SER A 63 -10.01 -4.91 -9.67
N GLU A 64 -8.98 -4.93 -8.84
CA GLU A 64 -8.41 -3.73 -8.23
C GLU A 64 -7.93 -2.74 -9.30
N ALA A 65 -7.21 -3.20 -10.33
CA ALA A 65 -6.76 -2.37 -11.42
C ALA A 65 -7.91 -1.74 -12.23
N LEU A 66 -9.00 -2.49 -12.49
CA LEU A 66 -10.21 -1.95 -13.11
C LEU A 66 -10.89 -0.91 -12.22
N GLY A 67 -10.97 -1.15 -10.91
CA GLY A 67 -11.46 -0.17 -9.93
C GLY A 67 -10.65 1.12 -9.96
N HIS A 68 -9.32 1.02 -9.99
CA HIS A 68 -8.43 2.18 -10.14
C HIS A 68 -8.67 2.93 -11.45
N ARG A 69 -8.87 2.21 -12.57
CA ARG A 69 -9.18 2.83 -13.85
C ARG A 69 -10.45 3.68 -13.78
N ILE A 70 -11.50 3.18 -13.13
CA ILE A 70 -12.78 3.89 -12.98
C ILE A 70 -12.59 5.20 -12.20
N ILE A 71 -11.84 5.16 -11.09
CA ILE A 71 -11.68 6.35 -10.22
C ILE A 71 -10.63 7.35 -10.73
N LYS A 72 -9.79 7.00 -11.71
CA LYS A 72 -8.77 7.92 -12.27
C LYS A 72 -9.34 9.19 -12.90
N HIS A 73 -10.62 9.20 -13.27
CA HIS A 73 -11.30 10.40 -13.75
C HIS A 73 -11.56 11.44 -12.64
N LEU A 74 -11.36 11.05 -11.38
CA LEU A 74 -11.40 11.90 -10.19
C LEU A 74 -9.99 11.94 -9.58
N PRO A 75 -9.09 12.82 -10.07
CA PRO A 75 -7.68 12.82 -9.69
C PRO A 75 -7.46 12.98 -8.18
N GLY A 76 -8.27 13.77 -7.48
CA GLY A 76 -8.17 13.93 -6.03
C GLY A 76 -8.56 12.66 -5.28
N VAL A 77 -9.66 12.01 -5.68
CA VAL A 77 -10.07 10.70 -5.15
C VAL A 77 -9.00 9.65 -5.41
N TYR A 78 -8.51 9.56 -6.66
CA TYR A 78 -7.47 8.60 -7.04
C TYR A 78 -6.19 8.79 -6.24
N LYS A 79 -5.67 10.02 -6.13
CA LYS A 79 -4.46 10.32 -5.35
C LYS A 79 -4.63 10.07 -3.85
N SER A 80 -5.83 10.25 -3.31
CA SER A 80 -6.13 9.97 -1.90
C SER A 80 -6.15 8.47 -1.59
N ILE A 81 -6.63 7.63 -2.51
CA ILE A 81 -6.71 6.16 -2.34
C ILE A 81 -5.39 5.47 -2.75
N SER A 82 -4.68 6.04 -3.72
CA SER A 82 -3.41 5.59 -4.29
C SER A 82 -2.40 6.74 -4.30
N PRO A 83 -1.83 7.10 -3.14
CA PRO A 83 -0.81 8.14 -3.07
C PRO A 83 0.39 7.77 -3.95
N SER A 84 0.88 8.76 -4.70
CA SER A 84 1.99 8.56 -5.63
C SER A 84 3.28 8.23 -4.88
N LYS A 85 3.98 7.17 -5.30
CA LYS A 85 5.33 6.86 -4.80
C LYS A 85 6.33 7.81 -5.46
N THR A 86 7.03 8.61 -4.66
CA THR A 86 8.08 9.54 -5.15
C THR A 86 9.42 8.83 -5.38
N SER A 87 9.68 7.73 -4.66
CA SER A 87 10.93 6.94 -4.73
C SER A 87 10.65 5.45 -4.55
N LEU A 88 11.63 4.61 -4.93
CA LEU A 88 11.65 3.20 -4.56
C LEU A 88 11.54 3.07 -3.03
N SER A 89 10.60 2.25 -2.57
CA SER A 89 10.42 1.93 -1.16
C SER A 89 11.19 0.66 -0.79
N SER A 90 11.41 0.41 0.51
CA SER A 90 12.00 -0.84 1.00
C SER A 90 11.22 -2.08 0.53
N ASP A 91 9.91 -1.93 0.38
CA ASP A 91 9.03 -2.98 -0.11
C ASP A 91 9.26 -3.32 -1.58
N ASP A 92 9.56 -2.32 -2.41
CA ASP A 92 9.86 -2.52 -3.83
C ASP A 92 11.17 -3.28 -4.01
N ILE A 93 12.21 -2.90 -3.24
CA ILE A 93 13.51 -3.59 -3.22
C ILE A 93 13.35 -5.06 -2.77
N LEU A 94 12.55 -5.30 -1.73
CA LEU A 94 12.27 -6.67 -1.26
C LEU A 94 11.50 -7.49 -2.31
N ALA A 95 10.56 -6.89 -3.03
CA ALA A 95 9.80 -7.58 -4.07
C ALA A 95 10.71 -8.00 -5.24
N GLU A 96 11.66 -7.16 -5.65
CA GLU A 96 12.68 -7.52 -6.64
C GLU A 96 13.55 -8.68 -6.16
N LYS A 97 14.00 -8.63 -4.90
CA LYS A 97 14.76 -9.73 -4.29
C LYS A 97 13.97 -11.04 -4.28
N TYR A 98 12.69 -11.02 -3.88
CA TYR A 98 11.84 -12.21 -3.91
C TYR A 98 11.57 -12.71 -5.33
N PHE A 99 11.50 -11.81 -6.32
CA PHE A 99 11.42 -12.22 -7.72
C PHE A 99 12.67 -12.99 -8.16
N TYR A 100 13.86 -12.53 -7.75
CA TYR A 100 15.11 -13.27 -7.97
C TYR A 100 15.11 -14.62 -7.22
N GLU A 101 14.73 -14.66 -5.95
CA GLU A 101 14.83 -15.86 -5.11
C GLU A 101 13.83 -16.95 -5.51
N LEU A 102 12.55 -16.58 -5.69
CA LEU A 102 11.45 -17.52 -5.91
C LEU A 102 11.31 -17.97 -7.36
N CYS A 103 11.75 -17.14 -8.33
CA CYS A 103 11.61 -17.44 -9.75
C CYS A 103 12.97 -17.65 -10.44
N PRO A 104 13.08 -18.54 -11.44
CA PRO A 104 14.33 -18.80 -12.16
C PRO A 104 14.64 -17.76 -13.26
N PHE A 105 13.74 -16.80 -13.48
CA PHE A 105 13.76 -15.84 -14.58
C PHE A 105 15.04 -14.99 -14.65
N LEU A 106 15.38 -14.31 -13.56
CA LEU A 106 16.58 -13.47 -13.49
C LEU A 106 17.85 -14.33 -13.49
N LYS A 107 17.87 -15.44 -12.74
CA LYS A 107 18.99 -16.39 -12.74
C LYS A 107 19.31 -16.91 -14.15
N PHE A 108 18.29 -17.23 -14.92
CA PHE A 108 18.43 -17.62 -16.32
C PHE A 108 19.02 -16.49 -17.17
N SER A 109 18.47 -15.28 -17.06
CA SER A 109 18.97 -14.10 -17.79
C SER A 109 20.43 -13.80 -17.47
N TYR A 110 20.80 -13.84 -16.18
CA TYR A 110 22.17 -13.59 -15.73
C TYR A 110 23.14 -14.63 -16.25
N LEU A 111 22.79 -15.92 -16.20
CA LEU A 111 23.61 -17.00 -16.75
C LEU A 111 23.88 -16.78 -18.24
N ILE A 112 22.82 -16.53 -19.02
CA ILE A 112 22.94 -16.29 -20.47
C ILE A 112 23.75 -15.03 -20.78
N THR A 113 23.50 -13.96 -20.05
CA THR A 113 24.20 -12.68 -20.21
C THR A 113 25.68 -12.81 -19.90
N ASN A 114 26.03 -13.44 -18.78
CA ASN A 114 27.40 -13.66 -18.38
C ASN A 114 28.14 -14.55 -19.37
N GLN A 115 27.50 -15.61 -19.86
CA GLN A 115 28.08 -16.48 -20.87
C GLN A 115 28.37 -15.71 -22.17
N ALA A 116 27.44 -14.87 -22.64
CA ALA A 116 27.65 -14.01 -23.81
C ALA A 116 28.81 -13.03 -23.59
N ILE A 117 28.91 -12.42 -22.40
CA ILE A 117 29.99 -11.50 -22.04
C ILE A 117 31.33 -12.22 -22.06
N VAL A 118 31.43 -13.40 -21.45
CA VAL A 118 32.69 -14.17 -21.40
C VAL A 118 33.17 -14.52 -22.82
N GLU A 119 32.26 -14.94 -23.69
CA GLU A 119 32.57 -15.24 -25.09
C GLU A 119 33.02 -13.99 -25.86
N ALA A 120 32.27 -12.89 -25.75
CA ALA A 120 32.61 -11.65 -26.43
C ALA A 120 33.94 -11.05 -25.94
N MET A 121 34.29 -11.28 -24.67
CA MET A 121 35.44 -10.66 -24.00
C MET A 121 36.64 -11.61 -23.83
N GLU A 122 36.68 -12.75 -24.54
CA GLU A 122 37.71 -13.78 -24.34
C GLU A 122 39.15 -13.24 -24.42
N CYS A 123 39.43 -12.35 -25.37
CA CYS A 123 40.77 -11.79 -25.63
C CYS A 123 41.00 -10.39 -25.04
N GLU A 124 40.07 -9.88 -24.21
CA GLU A 124 40.14 -8.49 -23.73
C GLU A 124 40.87 -8.41 -22.39
N MET A 125 41.77 -7.43 -22.25
CA MET A 125 42.51 -7.19 -21.00
C MET A 125 41.77 -6.26 -20.05
N VAL A 126 40.91 -5.38 -20.58
CA VAL A 126 40.08 -4.45 -19.81
C VAL A 126 38.64 -4.57 -20.28
N VAL A 127 37.76 -4.99 -19.39
CA VAL A 127 36.33 -5.18 -19.68
C VAL A 127 35.54 -4.15 -18.88
N HIS A 128 34.65 -3.42 -19.53
CA HIS A 128 33.76 -2.46 -18.88
C HIS A 128 32.31 -2.84 -19.12
N ILE A 129 31.61 -3.21 -18.05
CA ILE A 129 30.20 -3.55 -18.05
C ILE A 129 29.38 -2.33 -17.64
N ILE A 130 28.34 -2.02 -18.40
CA ILE A 130 27.34 -1.01 -18.07
C ILE A 130 26.02 -1.73 -17.83
N ASP A 131 25.62 -1.77 -16.57
CA ASP A 131 24.39 -2.38 -16.08
C ASP A 131 23.31 -1.32 -15.92
N LEU A 132 22.28 -1.39 -16.77
CA LEU A 132 21.20 -0.41 -16.82
C LEU A 132 20.22 -0.51 -15.63
N HIS A 133 20.28 -1.60 -14.86
CA HIS A 133 19.51 -1.75 -13.62
C HIS A 133 20.24 -2.68 -12.64
N CYS A 134 21.20 -2.09 -11.95
CA CYS A 134 22.11 -2.80 -11.05
C CYS A 134 21.47 -2.95 -9.67
N CYS A 135 20.88 -4.12 -9.41
CA CYS A 135 20.21 -4.41 -8.13
C CYS A 135 20.65 -5.72 -7.46
N GLU A 136 21.16 -6.71 -8.20
CA GLU A 136 21.48 -8.04 -7.67
C GLU A 136 22.98 -8.35 -7.83
N PRO A 137 23.75 -8.45 -6.72
CA PRO A 137 25.19 -8.74 -6.80
C PRO A 137 25.53 -10.13 -7.37
N ALA A 138 24.62 -11.11 -7.26
CA ALA A 138 24.89 -12.48 -7.71
C ALA A 138 25.29 -12.56 -9.19
N GLN A 139 24.70 -11.73 -10.07
CA GLN A 139 25.06 -11.70 -11.49
C GLN A 139 26.56 -11.43 -11.67
N TRP A 140 27.08 -10.40 -11.00
CA TRP A 140 28.47 -9.97 -11.17
C TRP A 140 29.46 -10.85 -10.43
N ILE A 141 29.05 -11.44 -9.30
CA ILE A 141 29.82 -12.46 -8.59
C ILE A 141 30.04 -13.70 -9.48
N ASP A 142 28.98 -14.21 -10.10
CA ASP A 142 29.09 -15.37 -11.00
C ASP A 142 30.00 -15.09 -12.20
N LEU A 143 29.93 -13.86 -12.74
CA LEU A 143 30.82 -13.44 -13.82
C LEU A 143 32.28 -13.35 -13.38
N LEU A 144 32.57 -12.79 -12.20
CA LEU A 144 33.91 -12.74 -11.61
C LEU A 144 34.50 -14.15 -11.47
N LEU A 145 33.73 -15.09 -10.92
CA LEU A 145 34.16 -16.48 -10.74
C LEU A 145 34.41 -17.17 -12.09
N THR A 146 33.63 -16.83 -13.11
CA THR A 146 33.82 -17.35 -14.47
C THR A 146 35.10 -16.78 -15.11
N PHE A 147 35.32 -15.46 -15.01
CA PHE A 147 36.52 -14.82 -15.55
C PHE A 147 37.82 -15.22 -14.82
N LYS A 148 37.74 -15.55 -13.53
CA LYS A 148 38.89 -16.05 -12.76
C LYS A 148 39.53 -17.28 -13.42
N ASN A 149 38.71 -18.14 -14.01
CA ASN A 149 39.15 -19.38 -14.66
C ASN A 149 39.50 -19.20 -16.16
N ARG A 150 39.51 -17.96 -16.67
CA ARG A 150 39.77 -17.66 -18.08
C ARG A 150 41.21 -17.97 -18.47
N ARG A 151 41.40 -18.52 -19.68
CA ARG A 151 42.73 -18.71 -20.30
C ARG A 151 43.35 -17.33 -20.55
N GLY A 152 44.50 -17.06 -19.91
CA GLY A 152 45.15 -15.73 -19.94
C GLY A 152 44.95 -14.91 -18.66
N GLY A 153 44.20 -15.41 -17.68
CA GLY A 153 43.97 -14.77 -16.40
C GLY A 153 42.79 -13.77 -16.41
N PRO A 154 42.43 -13.26 -15.22
CA PRO A 154 41.31 -12.33 -15.05
C PRO A 154 41.59 -10.99 -15.75
N PRO A 155 40.62 -10.41 -16.49
CA PRO A 155 40.74 -9.05 -17.01
C PRO A 155 40.63 -8.02 -15.89
N HIS A 156 41.10 -6.80 -16.14
CA HIS A 156 40.71 -5.64 -15.31
C HIS A 156 39.24 -5.34 -15.57
N LEU A 157 38.38 -5.62 -14.59
CA LEU A 157 36.94 -5.47 -14.71
C LEU A 157 36.50 -4.11 -14.17
N LYS A 158 35.69 -3.40 -14.96
CA LYS A 158 35.00 -2.18 -14.56
C LYS A 158 33.51 -2.43 -14.64
N ILE A 159 32.75 -2.03 -13.63
CA ILE A 159 31.29 -2.14 -13.62
C ILE A 159 30.72 -0.76 -13.34
N THR A 160 29.86 -0.27 -14.25
CA THR A 160 29.03 0.91 -14.02
C THR A 160 27.61 0.45 -13.77
N GLY A 161 27.14 0.58 -12.53
CA GLY A 161 25.80 0.18 -12.12
C GLY A 161 24.86 1.38 -12.00
N ILE A 162 23.73 1.33 -12.69
CA ILE A 162 22.68 2.36 -12.65
C ILE A 162 21.51 1.85 -11.78
N ASN A 163 21.08 2.64 -10.80
CA ASN A 163 19.88 2.38 -10.00
C ASN A 163 19.37 3.68 -9.36
N GLU A 164 18.08 3.78 -9.02
CA GLU A 164 17.54 4.95 -8.31
C GLU A 164 17.93 4.97 -6.82
N SER A 165 18.21 3.80 -6.23
CA SER A 165 18.62 3.67 -4.82
C SER A 165 20.13 3.59 -4.67
N LYS A 166 20.69 4.53 -3.90
CA LYS A 166 22.09 4.51 -3.49
C LYS A 166 22.38 3.31 -2.57
N GLU A 167 21.45 2.97 -1.69
CA GLU A 167 21.59 1.85 -0.75
C GLU A 167 21.78 0.53 -1.49
N VAL A 168 21.00 0.29 -2.54
CA VAL A 168 21.12 -0.89 -3.39
C VAL A 168 22.49 -0.94 -4.08
N LEU A 169 22.95 0.17 -4.67
CA LEU A 169 24.26 0.22 -5.32
C LEU A 169 25.43 0.04 -4.33
N ASP A 170 25.32 0.59 -3.12
CA ASP A 170 26.31 0.42 -2.06
C ASP A 170 26.39 -1.05 -1.62
N GLN A 171 25.25 -1.75 -1.51
CA GLN A 171 25.20 -3.19 -1.21
C GLN A 171 25.84 -4.03 -2.33
N VAL A 172 25.47 -3.77 -3.59
CA VAL A 172 26.06 -4.47 -4.74
C VAL A 172 27.58 -4.27 -4.76
N ASN A 173 28.03 -3.02 -4.65
CA ASN A 173 29.45 -2.69 -4.61
C ASN A 173 30.18 -3.44 -3.49
N PHE A 174 29.64 -3.42 -2.28
CA PHE A 174 30.23 -4.10 -1.12
C PHE A 174 30.41 -5.61 -1.38
N HIS A 175 29.37 -6.29 -1.86
CA HIS A 175 29.41 -7.74 -2.10
C HIS A 175 30.36 -8.11 -3.24
N VAL A 176 30.30 -7.41 -4.37
CA VAL A 176 31.12 -7.71 -5.55
C VAL A 176 32.60 -7.39 -5.29
N THR A 177 32.92 -6.28 -4.62
CA THR A 177 34.32 -5.95 -4.25
C THR A 177 34.90 -6.86 -3.18
N SER A 178 34.08 -7.26 -2.20
CA SER A 178 34.50 -8.25 -1.19
C SER A 178 34.85 -9.59 -1.83
N GLU A 179 34.04 -10.05 -2.79
CA GLU A 179 34.32 -11.31 -3.49
C GLU A 179 35.54 -11.20 -4.41
N ALA A 180 35.70 -10.09 -5.13
CA ALA A 180 36.90 -9.83 -5.94
C ALA A 180 38.18 -9.80 -5.08
N GLY A 181 38.13 -9.19 -3.89
CA GLY A 181 39.25 -9.11 -2.96
C GLY A 181 39.75 -10.48 -2.46
N LYS A 182 38.87 -11.48 -2.34
CA LYS A 182 39.26 -12.86 -1.96
C LYS A 182 40.19 -13.52 -2.98
N TYR A 183 40.20 -13.04 -4.23
CA TYR A 183 40.97 -13.62 -5.33
C TYR A 183 41.96 -12.64 -5.95
N ASP A 184 42.20 -11.49 -5.30
CA ASP A 184 43.02 -10.39 -5.84
C ASP A 184 42.61 -9.99 -7.27
N PHE A 185 41.29 -10.01 -7.53
CA PHE A 185 40.74 -9.75 -8.86
C PHE A 185 40.69 -8.23 -9.09
N PRO A 186 41.30 -7.71 -10.17
CA PRO A 186 41.30 -6.28 -10.47
C PRO A 186 39.90 -5.80 -10.86
N LEU A 187 39.20 -5.14 -9.93
CA LEU A 187 37.83 -4.66 -10.09
C LEU A 187 37.72 -3.16 -9.74
N GLN A 188 36.93 -2.42 -10.54
CA GLN A 188 36.49 -1.05 -10.24
C GLN A 188 34.98 -0.94 -10.41
N PHE A 189 34.29 -0.39 -9.40
CA PHE A 189 32.85 -0.18 -9.43
C PHE A 189 32.52 1.31 -9.48
N TYR A 190 31.60 1.70 -10.37
CA TYR A 190 31.17 3.09 -10.60
C TYR A 190 29.64 3.19 -10.43
N PRO A 191 29.15 3.64 -9.25
CA PRO A 191 27.72 3.79 -9.01
C PRO A 191 27.15 5.03 -9.70
N VAL A 192 26.00 4.90 -10.35
CA VAL A 192 25.23 6.00 -10.95
C VAL A 192 23.82 6.00 -10.34
N VAL A 193 23.59 6.87 -9.35
CA VAL A 193 22.31 7.00 -8.66
C VAL A 193 21.36 7.85 -9.51
N SER A 194 20.53 7.22 -10.34
CA SER A 194 19.63 7.90 -11.27
C SER A 194 18.57 6.96 -11.83
N LYS A 195 17.42 7.51 -12.25
CA LYS A 195 16.45 6.79 -13.08
C LYS A 195 17.04 6.60 -14.46
N LEU A 196 16.77 5.47 -15.11
CA LEU A 196 17.31 5.19 -16.44
C LEU A 196 16.94 6.28 -17.47
N GLU A 197 15.76 6.88 -17.34
CA GLU A 197 15.30 7.96 -18.23
C GLU A 197 16.09 9.27 -18.08
N ASP A 198 16.79 9.47 -16.95
CA ASP A 198 17.51 10.69 -16.60
C ASP A 198 19.04 10.55 -16.75
N VAL A 199 19.54 9.36 -17.12
CA VAL A 199 20.98 9.10 -17.23
C VAL A 199 21.59 9.81 -18.44
N ASP A 200 22.66 10.58 -18.17
CA ASP A 200 23.53 11.14 -19.21
C ASP A 200 24.64 10.16 -19.59
N PHE A 201 24.39 9.38 -20.65
CA PHE A 201 25.31 8.36 -21.15
C PHE A 201 26.66 8.91 -21.62
N GLU A 202 26.76 10.20 -21.97
CA GLU A 202 28.03 10.80 -22.39
C GLU A 202 28.98 11.06 -21.20
N LYS A 203 28.44 11.09 -19.98
CA LYS A 203 29.21 11.27 -18.74
C LYS A 203 29.63 9.97 -18.06
N LEU A 204 29.24 8.80 -18.60
CA LEU A 204 29.65 7.52 -18.03
C LEU A 204 31.18 7.37 -18.11
N PRO A 205 31.82 6.73 -17.11
CA PRO A 205 33.28 6.69 -16.98
C PRO A 205 33.94 5.66 -17.92
N VAL A 206 33.53 5.63 -19.20
CA VAL A 206 34.04 4.73 -20.23
C VAL A 206 35.30 5.32 -20.85
N LYS A 207 36.41 4.57 -20.84
CA LYS A 207 37.68 5.04 -21.43
C LYS A 207 37.88 4.49 -22.83
N THR A 208 38.59 5.26 -23.66
CA THR A 208 39.03 4.77 -24.98
C THR A 208 39.94 3.55 -24.81
N GLY A 209 39.58 2.44 -25.46
CA GLY A 209 40.28 1.16 -25.36
C GLY A 209 39.66 0.15 -24.39
N ASP A 210 38.65 0.54 -23.60
CA ASP A 210 37.86 -0.41 -22.82
C ASP A 210 36.98 -1.27 -23.76
N ALA A 211 36.92 -2.58 -23.52
CA ALA A 211 35.95 -3.44 -24.19
C ALA A 211 34.61 -3.38 -23.46
N VAL A 212 33.62 -2.71 -24.07
CA VAL A 212 32.36 -2.38 -23.40
C VAL A 212 31.27 -3.43 -23.67
N ALA A 213 30.63 -3.92 -22.60
CA ALA A 213 29.37 -4.66 -22.65
C ALA A 213 28.25 -3.86 -22.00
N ILE A 214 27.07 -3.80 -22.63
CA ILE A 214 25.88 -3.17 -22.04
C ILE A 214 24.83 -4.25 -21.79
N THR A 215 24.26 -4.27 -20.59
CA THR A 215 23.23 -5.22 -20.18
C THR A 215 21.98 -4.47 -19.72
N SER A 216 20.84 -4.91 -20.24
CA SER A 216 19.52 -4.40 -19.88
C SER A 216 18.59 -5.54 -19.53
N VAL A 217 18.16 -5.61 -18.27
CA VAL A 217 17.26 -6.66 -17.77
C VAL A 217 15.94 -6.02 -17.33
N LEU A 218 14.90 -6.21 -18.14
CA LEU A 218 13.52 -5.75 -17.91
C LEU A 218 13.41 -4.23 -17.71
N GLN A 219 14.13 -3.43 -18.51
CA GLN A 219 14.15 -1.96 -18.36
C GLN A 219 13.73 -1.19 -19.61
N LEU A 220 13.94 -1.73 -20.81
CA LEU A 220 13.79 -0.94 -22.03
C LEU A 220 12.31 -0.60 -22.28
N HIS A 221 11.39 -1.47 -21.90
CA HIS A 221 9.95 -1.21 -22.05
C HIS A 221 9.48 0.04 -21.28
N LEU A 222 10.13 0.40 -20.17
CA LEU A 222 9.78 1.58 -19.35
C LEU A 222 9.97 2.90 -20.11
N LEU A 223 10.87 2.90 -21.10
CA LEU A 223 11.19 4.06 -21.94
C LEU A 223 10.30 4.15 -23.19
N LEU A 224 9.35 3.22 -23.38
CA LEU A 224 8.38 3.30 -24.47
C LEU A 224 7.23 4.27 -24.20
N SER A 225 7.17 4.87 -23.00
CA SER A 225 6.23 5.96 -22.72
C SER A 225 6.59 7.18 -23.58
N THR A 226 5.59 7.77 -24.23
CA THR A 226 5.72 8.97 -25.07
C THR A 226 5.02 10.13 -24.39
N ASP A 227 5.65 11.31 -24.38
CA ASP A 227 4.97 12.56 -24.03
C ASP A 227 3.99 12.88 -25.16
N ASP A 228 2.69 12.69 -24.91
CA ASP A 228 1.62 12.93 -25.89
C ASP A 228 1.47 14.45 -26.25
N ASP A 229 2.23 15.33 -25.60
CA ASP A 229 2.22 16.79 -25.82
C ASP A 229 2.61 17.23 -27.23
N MET A 230 3.27 16.38 -28.03
CA MET A 230 3.55 16.70 -29.44
C MET A 230 2.36 16.45 -30.39
N ALA A 231 1.35 15.66 -29.99
CA ALA A 231 0.13 15.47 -30.77
C ALA A 231 -0.96 16.52 -30.44
N GLY A 232 -0.80 17.24 -29.32
CA GLY A 232 -1.78 18.19 -28.77
C GLY A 232 -1.57 19.67 -29.15
N ARG A 233 -0.85 20.02 -30.22
CA ARG A 233 -0.89 21.40 -30.75
C ARG A 233 -2.18 21.66 -31.54
N ILE A 234 -3.32 21.54 -30.86
CA ILE A 234 -4.56 22.23 -31.20
C ILE A 234 -4.82 23.22 -30.06
N SER A 235 -5.05 24.48 -30.46
CA SER A 235 -4.99 25.72 -29.68
C SER A 235 -5.43 25.66 -28.20
N PRO A 236 -4.76 26.41 -27.30
CA PRO A 236 -5.14 26.62 -25.89
C PRO A 236 -6.59 27.07 -25.65
N ALA A 237 -7.26 27.55 -26.71
CA ALA A 237 -8.65 27.98 -26.70
C ALA A 237 -9.66 26.84 -26.43
N VAL A 238 -9.33 25.58 -26.74
CA VAL A 238 -10.24 24.44 -26.56
C VAL A 238 -10.24 23.95 -25.11
N ALA A 239 -9.08 23.91 -24.46
CA ALA A 239 -8.96 23.56 -23.04
C ALA A 239 -9.59 24.64 -22.13
N ALA A 240 -9.44 25.92 -22.49
CA ALA A 240 -10.13 27.03 -21.81
C ALA A 240 -11.66 27.01 -22.03
N SER A 241 -12.11 26.57 -23.21
CA SER A 241 -13.54 26.39 -23.53
C SER A 241 -14.19 25.28 -22.69
N MET A 242 -13.46 24.18 -22.39
CA MET A 242 -13.95 23.08 -21.54
C MET A 242 -14.25 23.49 -20.09
N ASN A 243 -13.52 24.48 -19.55
CA ASN A 243 -13.74 24.97 -18.19
C ASN A 243 -14.84 26.03 -18.09
N LEU A 244 -15.21 26.70 -19.21
CA LEU A 244 -16.21 27.76 -19.18
C LEU A 244 -17.64 27.27 -19.49
N GLN A 245 -17.80 26.16 -20.23
CA GLN A 245 -19.13 25.62 -20.57
C GLN A 245 -19.73 24.67 -19.51
N ARG A 246 -18.96 24.25 -18.49
CA ARG A 246 -19.48 23.41 -17.39
C ARG A 246 -20.25 24.16 -16.31
N THR A 247 -20.24 25.50 -16.31
CA THR A 247 -20.70 26.29 -15.15
C THR A 247 -22.18 26.67 -15.18
N VAL A 248 -22.95 26.30 -16.21
CA VAL A 248 -24.32 26.87 -16.40
C VAL A 248 -25.48 25.87 -16.16
N HIS A 249 -25.24 24.57 -16.00
CA HIS A 249 -26.34 23.62 -15.69
C HIS A 249 -25.92 22.48 -14.75
N MET A 250 -25.80 22.79 -13.46
CA MET A 250 -25.56 21.79 -12.41
C MET A 250 -26.47 22.05 -11.20
N GLY A 251 -27.73 21.64 -11.33
CA GLY A 251 -28.62 21.40 -10.20
C GLY A 251 -28.81 19.88 -10.01
N GLN A 252 -28.74 19.41 -8.76
CA GLN A 252 -29.26 18.12 -8.26
C GLN A 252 -29.11 16.91 -9.21
N ARG A 253 -27.87 16.44 -9.46
CA ARG A 253 -27.64 15.14 -10.12
C ARG A 253 -26.98 14.17 -9.16
N THR A 254 -27.35 12.90 -9.23
CA THR A 254 -26.70 11.85 -8.44
C THR A 254 -25.31 11.53 -9.01
N PHE A 255 -24.38 11.06 -8.17
CA PHE A 255 -23.03 10.67 -8.59
C PHE A 255 -23.05 9.65 -9.74
N ALA A 256 -24.01 8.71 -9.72
CA ALA A 256 -24.16 7.70 -10.76
C ALA A 256 -24.62 8.28 -12.11
N GLU A 257 -25.50 9.28 -12.11
CA GLU A 257 -25.93 9.99 -13.33
C GLU A 257 -24.82 10.86 -13.91
N TRP A 258 -24.00 11.45 -13.03
CA TRP A 258 -22.81 12.19 -13.44
C TRP A 258 -21.79 11.26 -14.11
N LEU A 259 -21.46 10.13 -13.46
CA LEU A 259 -20.54 9.12 -14.02
C LEU A 259 -21.00 8.68 -15.41
N GLU A 260 -22.26 8.28 -15.58
CA GLU A 260 -22.74 7.82 -16.89
C GLU A 260 -22.63 8.88 -17.98
N ARG A 261 -23.08 10.12 -17.73
CA ARG A 261 -23.18 11.11 -18.81
C ARG A 261 -21.85 11.81 -19.10
N ASP A 262 -21.10 12.17 -18.07
CA ASP A 262 -19.85 12.92 -18.23
C ASP A 262 -18.64 12.00 -18.43
N MET A 263 -18.65 10.75 -17.94
CA MET A 263 -17.62 9.78 -18.35
C MET A 263 -17.83 9.27 -19.77
N ILE A 264 -19.06 9.13 -20.27
CA ILE A 264 -19.26 8.84 -21.70
C ILE A 264 -18.60 9.95 -22.53
N ASN A 265 -18.75 11.21 -22.14
CA ASN A 265 -18.06 12.32 -22.82
C ASN A 265 -16.53 12.24 -22.63
N ALA A 266 -16.04 11.86 -21.44
CA ALA A 266 -14.61 11.66 -21.20
C ALA A 266 -14.03 10.46 -21.96
N TYR A 267 -14.79 9.38 -22.21
CA TYR A 267 -14.41 8.23 -23.02
C TYR A 267 -14.52 8.53 -24.52
N ILE A 268 -15.48 9.37 -24.94
CA ILE A 268 -15.58 9.88 -26.32
C ILE A 268 -14.45 10.88 -26.63
N LEU A 269 -13.97 11.62 -25.62
CA LEU A 269 -12.89 12.61 -25.73
C LEU A 269 -11.50 12.07 -25.33
N SER A 270 -11.43 10.96 -24.60
CA SER A 270 -10.18 10.22 -24.40
C SER A 270 -9.88 9.59 -25.76
N PRO A 271 -8.68 9.82 -26.32
CA PRO A 271 -8.37 9.33 -27.65
C PRO A 271 -8.10 7.82 -27.60
N ASP A 272 -9.13 7.02 -27.35
CA ASP A 272 -9.16 5.62 -27.81
C ASP A 272 -9.13 5.57 -29.36
N SER A 273 -9.10 6.72 -30.05
CA SER A 273 -9.12 6.82 -31.51
C SER A 273 -8.33 7.98 -32.15
N ALA A 274 -7.38 8.64 -31.47
CA ALA A 274 -6.53 9.64 -32.14
C ALA A 274 -5.03 9.31 -32.00
N LEU A 275 -4.50 8.67 -33.06
CA LEU A 275 -3.08 8.61 -33.43
C LEU A 275 -2.15 7.87 -32.46
N SER A 276 -2.26 6.55 -32.39
CA SER A 276 -1.03 5.77 -32.25
C SER A 276 -0.21 5.94 -33.52
N PRO A 277 1.08 6.33 -33.45
CA PRO A 277 1.93 6.23 -34.60
C PRO A 277 2.04 4.74 -34.94
N LEU A 278 1.66 4.37 -36.16
CA LEU A 278 2.14 3.16 -36.83
C LEU A 278 3.68 3.19 -37.05
N SER A 279 4.41 3.99 -36.28
CA SER A 279 5.83 4.19 -36.40
C SER A 279 6.55 3.21 -35.50
N PHE A 280 7.26 2.29 -36.14
CA PHE A 280 8.28 1.42 -35.55
C PHE A 280 9.42 2.20 -34.82
N GLY A 281 9.36 3.54 -34.72
CA GLY A 281 10.34 4.42 -34.06
C GLY A 281 9.80 5.50 -33.11
N ALA A 282 8.62 5.32 -32.49
CA ALA A 282 7.87 6.43 -31.88
C ALA A 282 8.29 6.96 -30.48
N SER A 283 9.20 6.33 -29.74
CA SER A 283 9.70 6.90 -28.46
C SER A 283 11.02 7.65 -28.67
N PRO A 284 11.05 9.00 -28.52
CA PRO A 284 12.30 9.76 -28.57
C PRO A 284 13.28 9.33 -27.48
N LYS A 285 12.79 8.98 -26.28
CA LYS A 285 13.60 8.49 -25.17
C LYS A 285 14.34 7.21 -25.54
N MET A 286 13.63 6.21 -26.06
CA MET A 286 14.22 4.95 -26.54
C MET A 286 15.22 5.19 -27.70
N GLY A 287 14.85 6.02 -28.67
CA GLY A 287 15.74 6.34 -29.80
C GLY A 287 17.02 7.02 -29.35
N ASN A 288 16.94 7.93 -28.37
CA ASN A 288 18.10 8.62 -27.80
C ASN A 288 18.98 7.65 -27.00
N LEU A 289 18.39 6.77 -26.19
CA LEU A 289 19.13 5.72 -25.47
C LEU A 289 19.92 4.83 -26.42
N LEU A 290 19.27 4.28 -27.46
CA LEU A 290 19.94 3.40 -28.42
C LEU A 290 21.08 4.11 -29.17
N LYS A 291 20.89 5.38 -29.54
CA LYS A 291 21.97 6.22 -30.11
C LYS A 291 23.11 6.42 -29.13
N ALA A 292 22.81 6.68 -27.86
CA ALA A 292 23.82 6.87 -26.82
C ALA A 292 24.60 5.58 -26.54
N MET A 293 23.91 4.45 -26.39
CA MET A 293 24.53 3.12 -26.30
C MET A 293 25.45 2.85 -27.50
N ARG A 294 25.02 3.20 -28.72
CA ARG A 294 25.85 3.04 -29.91
C ARG A 294 27.12 3.91 -29.88
N LYS A 295 27.03 5.15 -29.38
CA LYS A 295 28.18 6.07 -29.26
C LYS A 295 29.28 5.51 -28.34
N LEU A 296 28.92 4.71 -27.33
CA LEU A 296 29.86 4.04 -26.43
C LEU A 296 30.67 2.93 -27.10
N ASN A 297 30.36 2.61 -28.36
CA ASN A 297 31.02 1.55 -29.14
C ASN A 297 31.07 0.18 -28.43
N PRO A 298 29.93 -0.34 -27.94
CA PRO A 298 29.90 -1.62 -27.23
C PRO A 298 30.26 -2.77 -28.16
N LYS A 299 31.05 -3.71 -27.64
CA LYS A 299 31.31 -5.01 -28.27
C LYS A 299 30.11 -5.93 -28.13
N LEU A 300 29.34 -5.77 -27.05
CA LEU A 300 28.18 -6.60 -26.76
C LEU A 300 27.06 -5.76 -26.14
N VAL A 301 25.84 -6.02 -26.57
CA VAL A 301 24.61 -5.57 -25.92
C VAL A 301 23.73 -6.79 -25.69
N VAL A 302 23.35 -7.02 -24.44
CA VAL A 302 22.42 -8.09 -24.05
C VAL A 302 21.15 -7.47 -23.52
N VAL A 303 20.01 -7.88 -24.08
CA VAL A 303 18.69 -7.40 -23.69
C VAL A 303 17.83 -8.58 -23.27
N THR A 304 17.29 -8.49 -22.06
CA THR A 304 16.28 -9.39 -21.50
C THR A 304 14.99 -8.61 -21.31
N GLU A 305 13.89 -9.08 -21.89
CA GLU A 305 12.58 -8.41 -21.83
C GLU A 305 11.43 -9.42 -21.64
N GLN A 306 10.31 -8.96 -21.11
CA GLN A 306 9.09 -9.76 -20.99
C GLN A 306 8.56 -10.13 -22.39
N GLU A 307 8.24 -11.40 -22.62
CA GLU A 307 7.74 -11.90 -23.91
C GLU A 307 6.21 -11.83 -23.97
N SER A 308 5.65 -10.61 -24.03
CA SER A 308 4.22 -10.38 -24.20
C SER A 308 3.95 -9.03 -24.88
N ASN A 309 2.86 -8.93 -25.65
CA ASN A 309 2.46 -7.66 -26.29
C ASN A 309 1.37 -6.97 -25.46
N LEU A 310 1.77 -6.37 -24.34
CA LEU A 310 0.88 -5.66 -23.41
C LEU A 310 0.78 -4.16 -23.71
N ASN A 311 1.49 -3.69 -24.75
CA ASN A 311 1.44 -2.30 -25.21
C ASN A 311 0.33 -2.01 -26.24
N GLY A 312 -0.77 -2.77 -26.22
CA GLY A 312 -1.94 -2.53 -27.08
C GLY A 312 -2.63 -1.20 -26.78
N SER A 313 -3.19 -0.55 -27.82
CA SER A 313 -3.92 0.71 -27.65
C SER A 313 -5.27 0.51 -26.95
N ASN A 314 -5.95 -0.61 -27.22
CA ASN A 314 -7.25 -0.93 -26.66
C ASN A 314 -7.14 -1.61 -25.29
N LEU A 315 -7.94 -1.16 -24.31
CA LEU A 315 -8.04 -1.78 -22.98
C LEU A 315 -8.31 -3.28 -23.04
N MET A 316 -9.27 -3.74 -23.85
CA MET A 316 -9.65 -5.14 -23.92
C MET A 316 -8.53 -6.02 -24.48
N GLU A 317 -7.77 -5.52 -25.45
CA GLU A 317 -6.58 -6.21 -25.96
C GLU A 317 -5.53 -6.36 -24.85
N ARG A 318 -5.34 -5.31 -24.03
CA ARG A 318 -4.42 -5.37 -22.89
C ARG A 318 -4.90 -6.33 -21.80
N VAL A 319 -6.19 -6.31 -21.45
CA VAL A 319 -6.79 -7.21 -20.44
C VAL A 319 -6.62 -8.67 -20.85
N ASP A 320 -7.01 -9.03 -22.08
CA ASP A 320 -6.93 -10.40 -22.57
C ASP A 320 -5.49 -10.94 -22.55
N ARG A 321 -4.54 -10.14 -23.08
CA ARG A 321 -3.14 -10.55 -23.13
C ARG A 321 -2.47 -10.55 -21.77
N ALA A 322 -2.79 -9.60 -20.90
CA ALA A 322 -2.28 -9.57 -19.54
C ALA A 322 -2.79 -10.78 -18.75
N LEU A 323 -4.08 -11.16 -18.89
CA LEU A 323 -4.61 -12.38 -18.25
C LEU A 323 -3.87 -13.63 -18.74
N TYR A 324 -3.63 -13.73 -20.04
CA TYR A 324 -2.87 -14.84 -20.60
C TYR A 324 -1.44 -14.92 -20.03
N PHE A 325 -0.76 -13.78 -19.93
CA PHE A 325 0.62 -13.68 -19.44
C PHE A 325 0.72 -13.93 -17.92
N TYR A 326 -0.04 -13.18 -17.11
CA TYR A 326 0.03 -13.27 -15.65
C TYR A 326 -0.55 -14.59 -15.13
N SER A 327 -1.54 -15.20 -15.79
CA SER A 327 -2.02 -16.53 -15.36
C SER A 327 -0.91 -17.58 -15.31
N ALA A 328 0.10 -17.48 -16.19
CA ALA A 328 1.26 -18.36 -16.17
C ALA A 328 2.23 -18.04 -15.01
N LEU A 329 2.42 -16.76 -14.68
CA LEU A 329 3.24 -16.35 -13.53
C LEU A 329 2.60 -16.76 -12.19
N PHE A 330 1.28 -16.59 -12.06
CA PHE A 330 0.54 -17.02 -10.88
C PHE A 330 0.48 -18.55 -10.76
N ASP A 331 0.33 -19.29 -11.87
CA ASP A 331 0.41 -20.77 -11.87
C ASP A 331 1.81 -21.28 -11.52
N CYS A 332 2.86 -20.57 -11.96
CA CYS A 332 4.24 -20.83 -11.55
C CYS A 332 4.39 -20.77 -10.03
N LEU A 333 3.98 -19.66 -9.41
CA LEU A 333 4.11 -19.49 -7.95
C LEU A 333 3.22 -20.46 -7.19
N ASP A 334 2.01 -20.75 -7.67
CA ASP A 334 1.10 -21.72 -7.02
C ASP A 334 1.64 -23.16 -7.13
N SER A 335 2.43 -23.47 -8.16
CA SER A 335 3.06 -24.78 -8.36
C SER A 335 4.39 -24.95 -7.62
N THR A 336 5.06 -23.87 -7.20
CA THR A 336 6.45 -23.93 -6.69
C THR A 336 6.64 -23.33 -5.29
N VAL A 337 5.68 -22.54 -4.80
CA VAL A 337 5.77 -21.86 -3.49
C VAL A 337 4.49 -22.10 -2.68
N MET A 338 4.63 -22.30 -1.36
CA MET A 338 3.50 -22.52 -0.48
C MET A 338 2.56 -21.31 -0.42
N ARG A 339 1.25 -21.57 -0.24
CA ARG A 339 0.26 -20.49 -0.24
C ARG A 339 0.38 -19.49 0.91
N THR A 340 0.91 -19.95 2.02
CA THR A 340 1.11 -19.17 3.24
C THR A 340 2.43 -18.37 3.25
N SER A 341 3.23 -18.43 2.18
CA SER A 341 4.49 -17.66 2.10
C SER A 341 4.20 -16.16 1.97
N VAL A 342 4.74 -15.41 2.93
CA VAL A 342 4.67 -13.94 2.98
C VAL A 342 5.50 -13.33 1.85
N GLU A 343 6.63 -13.94 1.50
CA GLU A 343 7.52 -13.54 0.40
C GLU A 343 6.78 -13.60 -0.94
N ARG A 344 6.02 -14.67 -1.17
CA ARG A 344 5.17 -14.83 -2.36
C ARG A 344 4.07 -13.77 -2.41
N GLN A 345 3.34 -13.57 -1.32
CA GLN A 345 2.28 -12.55 -1.24
C GLN A 345 2.84 -11.16 -1.51
N LYS A 346 4.03 -10.85 -0.97
CA LYS A 346 4.72 -9.58 -1.20
C LYS A 346 5.13 -9.40 -2.66
N LEU A 347 5.75 -10.42 -3.26
CA LEU A 347 6.10 -10.42 -4.68
C LEU A 347 4.88 -10.16 -5.57
N GLU A 348 3.80 -10.90 -5.34
CA GLU A 348 2.60 -10.77 -6.16
C GLU A 348 1.92 -9.41 -6.00
N LYS A 349 1.87 -8.87 -4.78
CA LYS A 349 1.24 -7.59 -4.52
C LYS A 349 2.07 -6.42 -5.04
N THR A 350 3.35 -6.37 -4.66
CA THR A 350 4.22 -5.22 -4.88
C THR A 350 4.84 -5.21 -6.27
N LEU A 351 5.04 -6.37 -6.91
CA LEU A 351 5.54 -6.44 -8.29
C LEU A 351 4.41 -6.72 -9.29
N PHE A 352 3.82 -7.92 -9.27
CA PHE A 352 2.86 -8.30 -10.32
C PHE A 352 1.58 -7.46 -10.27
N GLY A 353 1.05 -7.19 -9.08
CA GLY A 353 -0.15 -6.37 -8.87
C GLY A 353 0.05 -4.93 -9.31
N GLU A 354 1.20 -4.32 -8.98
CA GLU A 354 1.55 -2.98 -9.45
C GLU A 354 1.73 -2.93 -10.98
N GLN A 355 2.34 -3.96 -11.58
CA GLN A 355 2.47 -4.03 -13.03
C GLN A 355 1.11 -4.20 -13.73
N ILE A 356 0.24 -5.10 -13.23
CA ILE A 356 -1.14 -5.27 -13.70
C ILE A 356 -1.94 -3.96 -13.55
N LYS A 357 -1.75 -3.24 -12.44
CA LYS A 357 -2.38 -1.93 -12.24
C LYS A 357 -1.89 -0.91 -13.26
N ASN A 358 -0.57 -0.85 -13.54
CA ASN A 358 -0.02 0.09 -14.51
C ASN A 358 -0.51 -0.20 -15.95
N ILE A 359 -0.25 -1.41 -16.45
CA ILE A 359 -1.22 -2.27 -17.15
C ILE A 359 -2.54 -1.66 -17.64
N ILE A 360 -3.51 -1.83 -16.75
CA ILE A 360 -4.95 -1.72 -17.00
C ILE A 360 -5.46 -0.34 -16.59
N ALA A 361 -4.94 0.25 -15.51
CA ALA A 361 -5.41 1.52 -14.97
C ALA A 361 -4.73 2.74 -15.58
N CYS A 362 -3.47 2.66 -16.02
CA CYS A 362 -2.75 3.82 -16.56
C CYS A 362 -2.89 3.98 -18.07
N GLU A 363 -2.70 5.22 -18.54
CA GLU A 363 -2.59 5.58 -19.95
C GLU A 363 -1.47 6.62 -20.13
N GLY A 364 -1.15 6.97 -21.39
CA GLY A 364 -0.17 8.01 -21.71
C GLY A 364 1.19 7.82 -21.00
N VAL A 365 1.76 8.91 -20.50
CA VAL A 365 3.06 8.92 -19.79
C VAL A 365 3.04 8.16 -18.46
N GLU A 366 1.87 8.03 -17.81
CA GLU A 366 1.73 7.31 -16.55
C GLU A 366 1.83 5.79 -16.72
N ARG A 367 1.51 5.27 -17.92
CA ARG A 367 1.67 3.85 -18.25
C ARG A 367 3.11 3.57 -18.66
N LYS A 368 3.89 3.01 -17.75
CA LYS A 368 5.30 2.64 -17.93
C LYS A 368 5.48 1.17 -18.34
N GLU A 369 4.61 0.27 -17.89
CA GLU A 369 4.65 -1.16 -18.20
C GLU A 369 4.15 -1.42 -19.63
N ARG A 370 5.04 -1.30 -20.59
CA ARG A 370 4.75 -1.36 -22.04
C ARG A 370 5.42 -2.55 -22.70
N HIS A 371 5.19 -3.75 -22.15
CA HIS A 371 5.83 -4.97 -22.65
C HIS A 371 5.50 -5.20 -24.13
N GLU A 372 6.52 -5.61 -24.86
CA GLU A 372 6.43 -5.97 -26.26
C GLU A 372 7.24 -7.22 -26.54
N LYS A 373 6.77 -8.02 -27.50
CA LYS A 373 7.48 -9.21 -27.96
C LYS A 373 8.89 -8.87 -28.46
N LEU A 374 9.79 -9.83 -28.28
CA LEU A 374 11.20 -9.71 -28.65
C LEU A 374 11.40 -9.38 -30.14
N GLU A 375 10.51 -9.83 -31.04
CA GLU A 375 10.52 -9.46 -32.46
C GLU A 375 10.57 -7.93 -32.68
N LYS A 376 9.80 -7.17 -31.89
CA LYS A 376 9.81 -5.70 -31.98
C LYS A 376 11.12 -5.11 -31.44
N TRP A 377 11.64 -5.66 -30.35
CA TRP A 377 12.94 -5.25 -29.78
C TRP A 377 14.10 -5.49 -30.75
N ILE A 378 14.11 -6.65 -31.40
CA ILE A 378 15.06 -7.04 -32.44
C ILE A 378 15.09 -5.98 -33.55
N ARG A 379 13.92 -5.64 -34.11
CA ARG A 379 13.82 -4.63 -35.16
C ARG A 379 14.34 -3.26 -34.71
N ARG A 380 14.04 -2.85 -33.47
CA ARG A 380 14.56 -1.58 -32.91
C ARG A 380 16.08 -1.56 -32.80
N LEU A 381 16.66 -2.67 -32.33
CA LEU A 381 18.11 -2.82 -32.22
C LEU A 381 18.78 -2.82 -33.61
N GLU A 382 18.18 -3.48 -34.60
CA GLU A 382 18.67 -3.50 -35.99
C GLU A 382 18.62 -2.12 -36.65
N MET A 383 17.52 -1.38 -36.47
CA MET A 383 17.43 0.01 -36.94
C MET A 383 18.43 0.94 -36.25
N ALA A 384 18.80 0.65 -35.01
CA ALA A 384 19.88 1.32 -34.30
C ALA A 384 21.28 0.85 -34.73
N GLY A 385 21.40 -0.12 -35.65
CA GLY A 385 22.64 -0.66 -36.21
C GLY A 385 23.34 -1.71 -35.35
N PHE A 386 22.58 -2.39 -34.49
CA PHE A 386 23.05 -3.58 -33.79
C PHE A 386 22.72 -4.84 -34.58
N VAL A 387 23.69 -5.73 -34.72
CA VAL A 387 23.58 -7.00 -35.43
C VAL A 387 23.50 -8.14 -34.42
N LYS A 388 22.75 -9.18 -34.77
CA LYS A 388 22.53 -10.37 -33.96
C LYS A 388 23.82 -11.17 -33.71
N VAL A 389 23.96 -11.72 -32.51
CA VAL A 389 25.03 -12.67 -32.14
C VAL A 389 24.39 -13.95 -31.59
N PRO A 390 24.65 -15.12 -32.18
CA PRO A 390 24.18 -16.39 -31.62
C PRO A 390 24.98 -16.74 -30.36
N LEU A 391 24.33 -17.34 -29.38
CA LEU A 391 24.97 -17.85 -28.16
C LEU A 391 25.65 -19.20 -28.40
N SER A 392 26.72 -19.49 -27.66
CA SER A 392 27.36 -20.81 -27.74
C SER A 392 26.44 -21.96 -27.31
N TYR A 393 26.81 -23.17 -27.73
CA TYR A 393 26.12 -24.41 -27.37
C TYR A 393 26.15 -24.67 -25.85
N ASN A 394 27.26 -24.33 -25.17
CA ASN A 394 27.42 -24.61 -23.74
C ASN A 394 26.46 -23.78 -22.88
N GLY A 395 26.33 -22.48 -23.17
CA GLY A 395 25.38 -21.62 -22.47
C GLY A 395 23.94 -22.13 -22.55
N ARG A 396 23.56 -22.72 -23.69
CA ARG A 396 22.23 -23.29 -23.91
C ARG A 396 21.97 -24.53 -23.03
N ILE A 397 22.95 -25.42 -22.89
CA ILE A 397 22.82 -26.61 -22.04
C ILE A 397 22.69 -26.21 -20.57
N GLU A 398 23.54 -25.30 -20.09
CA GLU A 398 23.52 -24.85 -18.70
C GLU A 398 22.20 -24.16 -18.36
N ALA A 399 21.71 -23.32 -19.25
CA ALA A 399 20.44 -22.64 -19.10
C ALA A 399 19.26 -23.64 -19.04
N LYS A 400 19.27 -24.69 -19.87
CA LYS A 400 18.29 -25.78 -19.81
C LYS A 400 18.37 -26.53 -18.47
N ASN A 401 19.58 -26.87 -18.01
CA ASN A 401 19.79 -27.59 -16.76
C ASN A 401 19.37 -26.77 -15.53
N LEU A 402 19.57 -25.45 -15.55
CA LEU A 402 19.13 -24.53 -14.49
C LEU A 402 17.61 -24.61 -14.30
N LEU A 403 16.83 -24.49 -15.37
CA LEU A 403 15.36 -24.49 -15.31
C LEU A 403 14.77 -25.80 -14.77
N GLN A 404 15.39 -26.94 -15.12
CA GLN A 404 14.93 -28.26 -14.68
C GLN A 404 15.05 -28.49 -13.17
N ARG A 405 15.88 -27.71 -12.46
CA ARG A 405 16.01 -27.78 -11.00
C ARG A 405 14.81 -27.19 -10.26
N TYR A 406 14.02 -26.35 -10.92
CA TYR A 406 12.87 -25.65 -10.31
C TYR A 406 11.57 -26.43 -10.49
N SER A 407 11.23 -26.76 -11.73
CA SER A 407 10.01 -27.50 -12.07
C SER A 407 10.12 -28.10 -13.46
N SER A 408 9.52 -29.27 -13.67
CA SER A 408 9.39 -29.87 -15.00
C SER A 408 8.51 -29.05 -15.96
N LYS A 409 7.69 -28.14 -15.42
CA LYS A 409 6.89 -27.21 -16.22
C LYS A 409 7.73 -26.08 -16.84
N TYR A 410 8.90 -25.73 -16.29
CA TYR A 410 9.77 -24.76 -16.93
C TYR A 410 10.45 -25.37 -18.16
N LYS A 411 10.33 -24.68 -19.30
CA LYS A 411 10.96 -25.11 -20.55
C LYS A 411 11.87 -24.02 -21.10
N PHE A 412 12.97 -24.46 -21.69
CA PHE A 412 13.83 -23.64 -22.52
C PHE A 412 13.39 -23.76 -23.98
N ARG A 413 13.20 -22.64 -24.67
CA ARG A 413 12.94 -22.61 -26.11
C ARG A 413 13.94 -21.68 -26.79
N GLU A 414 14.45 -22.12 -27.93
CA GLU A 414 15.27 -21.31 -28.83
C GLU A 414 14.50 -21.12 -30.13
N GLU A 415 14.35 -19.87 -30.55
CA GLU A 415 13.69 -19.53 -31.81
C GLU A 415 14.37 -18.29 -32.41
N ASN A 416 14.80 -18.36 -33.66
CA ASN A 416 15.53 -17.29 -34.34
C ASN A 416 16.71 -16.75 -33.52
N ASP A 417 17.56 -17.64 -32.98
CA ASP A 417 18.65 -17.42 -31.99
C ASP A 417 18.29 -16.44 -30.85
N CYS A 418 17.03 -16.41 -30.48
CA CYS A 418 16.54 -15.80 -29.26
C CYS A 418 16.20 -16.88 -28.25
N LEU A 419 16.48 -16.61 -26.98
CA LEU A 419 16.30 -17.59 -25.92
C LEU A 419 15.13 -17.22 -25.04
N PHE A 420 14.22 -18.17 -24.88
CA PHE A 420 12.98 -17.98 -24.13
C PHE A 420 12.94 -18.90 -22.91
N VAL A 421 12.56 -18.32 -21.78
CA VAL A 421 12.05 -19.08 -20.63
C VAL A 421 10.55 -19.20 -20.80
N CYS A 422 10.07 -20.44 -20.85
CA CYS A 422 8.66 -20.76 -20.97
C CYS A 422 8.14 -21.41 -19.70
N TRP A 423 6.89 -21.10 -19.34
CA TRP A 423 6.09 -21.92 -18.43
C TRP A 423 5.16 -22.80 -19.26
N SER A 424 5.36 -24.12 -19.18
CA SER A 424 4.84 -25.07 -20.14
C SER A 424 5.23 -24.64 -21.56
N ASP A 425 4.28 -24.30 -22.43
CA ASP A 425 4.56 -23.84 -23.80
C ASP A 425 4.42 -22.32 -23.97
N ARG A 426 4.16 -21.59 -22.89
CA ARG A 426 3.97 -20.14 -22.90
C ARG A 426 5.30 -19.43 -22.64
N PRO A 427 5.84 -18.64 -23.58
CA PRO A 427 7.03 -17.85 -23.33
C PRO A 427 6.71 -16.69 -22.37
N LEU A 428 7.62 -16.44 -21.44
CA LEU A 428 7.46 -15.39 -20.42
C LEU A 428 8.56 -14.33 -20.50
N ILE A 429 9.79 -14.75 -20.74
CA ILE A 429 10.94 -13.86 -20.86
C ILE A 429 11.77 -14.27 -22.07
N GLY A 430 12.15 -13.28 -22.86
CA GLY A 430 13.03 -13.42 -24.02
C GLY A 430 14.38 -12.75 -23.78
N ASN A 431 15.44 -13.36 -24.30
CA ASN A 431 16.80 -12.82 -24.28
C ASN A 431 17.32 -12.71 -25.72
N VAL A 432 17.95 -11.58 -26.03
CA VAL A 432 18.62 -11.35 -27.31
C VAL A 432 20.02 -10.78 -27.08
N VAL A 433 20.99 -11.31 -27.82
CA VAL A 433 22.40 -10.88 -27.79
C VAL A 433 22.74 -10.20 -29.11
N ARG A 434 23.40 -9.04 -29.03
CA ARG A 434 23.69 -8.18 -30.17
C ARG A 434 25.11 -7.60 -30.08
N THR A 435 25.74 -7.35 -31.24
CA THR A 435 27.02 -6.65 -31.39
C THR A 435 26.83 -5.46 -32.31
N ARG A 436 27.78 -4.51 -32.30
CA ARG A 436 27.92 -3.57 -33.41
C ARG A 436 28.49 -4.30 -34.62
N GLU A 437 28.03 -3.94 -35.82
CA GLU A 437 28.58 -4.43 -37.09
C GLU A 437 30.09 -4.18 -37.15
N VAL A 438 30.87 -5.26 -37.14
CA VAL A 438 32.25 -5.29 -37.62
C VAL A 438 32.25 -6.35 -38.71
N ALA A 439 32.71 -6.00 -39.91
CA ALA A 439 32.79 -6.92 -41.03
C ALA A 439 33.63 -8.15 -40.64
N TRP A 440 32.98 -9.23 -40.24
CA TRP A 440 33.60 -10.53 -40.06
C TRP A 440 33.87 -11.10 -41.45
N TRP A 441 35.00 -10.74 -42.04
CA TRP A 441 35.59 -11.60 -43.06
C TRP A 441 36.06 -12.87 -42.36
N TYR A 442 35.65 -14.02 -42.90
CA TYR A 442 36.04 -15.37 -42.49
C TYR A 442 37.46 -15.44 -41.93
N THR A 443 37.61 -15.66 -40.62
CA THR A 443 38.82 -16.27 -40.07
C THR A 443 38.57 -17.77 -39.95
N LEU A 444 38.63 -18.43 -41.12
CA LEU A 444 39.05 -19.83 -41.14
C LEU A 444 40.52 -19.87 -40.70
N SER A 445 40.75 -20.55 -39.58
CA SER A 445 41.98 -21.27 -39.22
C SER A 445 43.30 -20.65 -39.68
N PHE A 446 44.06 -20.03 -38.78
CA PHE A 446 45.49 -20.33 -38.61
C PHE A 446 45.97 -19.78 -37.25
N GLY A 447 46.75 -20.61 -36.57
CA GLY A 447 47.22 -20.36 -35.21
C GLY A 447 48.09 -19.12 -35.06
N CYS A 448 48.16 -18.68 -33.81
CA CYS A 448 49.15 -17.76 -33.28
C CYS A 448 50.56 -18.02 -33.85
N PRO A 449 51.27 -16.99 -34.34
CA PRO A 449 52.72 -17.03 -34.39
C PRO A 449 53.33 -15.94 -33.50
N ARG A 450 54.17 -16.40 -32.57
CA ARG A 450 55.34 -15.65 -32.11
C ARG A 450 56.29 -15.45 -33.31
N THR A 451 56.80 -14.23 -33.52
CA THR A 451 58.24 -13.87 -33.57
C THR A 451 58.47 -12.43 -34.06
N ASN A 452 59.50 -11.80 -33.47
CA ASN A 452 60.12 -10.51 -33.82
C ASN A 452 60.56 -10.39 -35.29
N LEU A 453 60.69 -9.15 -35.80
CA LEU A 453 61.92 -8.52 -36.33
C LEU A 453 61.63 -7.20 -37.13
N TYR A 454 62.39 -6.15 -36.78
CA TYR A 454 62.87 -4.96 -37.53
C TYR A 454 62.00 -4.14 -38.52
N GLY A 455 61.73 -2.90 -38.09
CA GLY A 455 62.01 -1.60 -38.74
C GLY A 455 62.06 -1.41 -40.26
N HIS A 456 61.29 -0.43 -40.78
CA HIS A 456 61.81 0.85 -41.30
C HIS A 456 60.71 1.81 -41.83
N ARG A 457 60.78 3.05 -41.35
CA ARG A 457 60.55 4.38 -41.98
C ARG A 457 59.52 4.59 -43.12
N SER A 458 58.58 5.50 -42.80
CA SER A 458 58.37 6.85 -43.39
C SER A 458 57.68 7.03 -44.75
N ALA A 459 56.51 7.69 -44.72
CA ALA A 459 56.16 8.90 -45.50
C ALA A 459 54.79 9.45 -45.01
N ARG A 460 54.75 10.59 -44.28
CA ARG A 460 54.45 11.98 -44.75
C ARG A 460 53.05 12.11 -45.38
N LYS A 461 52.06 12.68 -44.67
CA LYS A 461 51.78 14.12 -44.36
C LYS A 461 50.82 14.74 -45.37
N PHE A 462 49.68 15.28 -44.90
CA PHE A 462 49.13 16.64 -45.12
C PHE A 462 48.03 16.86 -44.07
N ALA A 463 48.32 17.60 -42.97
CA ALA A 463 47.92 19.00 -42.67
C ALA A 463 46.61 19.06 -41.81
N ILE A 464 46.48 19.52 -40.55
CA ILE A 464 47.05 20.65 -39.74
C ILE A 464 46.69 21.98 -40.46
N TRP A 465 45.87 22.93 -39.99
CA TRP A 465 45.30 23.38 -38.68
C TRP A 465 44.52 24.72 -38.99
N PRO A 466 44.28 25.71 -38.10
CA PRO A 466 43.52 25.76 -36.82
C PRO A 466 42.68 27.03 -36.54
N CYS A 467 42.18 27.08 -35.28
CA CYS A 467 42.10 28.24 -34.35
C CYS A 467 40.79 29.06 -34.34
N ILE A 468 40.28 29.61 -33.23
CA ILE A 468 40.61 29.59 -31.79
C ILE A 468 39.40 30.22 -31.06
N LEU A 469 39.09 29.70 -29.87
CA LEU A 469 38.52 30.29 -28.65
C LEU A 469 37.68 31.59 -28.73
N PHE A 470 36.51 31.59 -28.10
CA PHE A 470 36.20 32.48 -26.96
C PHE A 470 35.02 31.91 -26.14
N PHE A 471 35.31 31.53 -24.89
CA PHE A 471 34.36 31.48 -23.77
C PHE A 471 34.28 32.90 -23.18
N PRO A 472 33.15 33.33 -22.58
CA PRO A 472 32.94 33.01 -21.17
C PRO A 472 31.48 32.70 -20.78
N VAL A 473 31.35 31.74 -19.86
CA VAL A 473 30.56 31.77 -18.62
C VAL A 473 29.26 32.59 -18.63
N VAL A 474 28.12 31.89 -18.69
CA VAL A 474 26.97 32.18 -17.81
C VAL A 474 26.56 30.89 -17.12
N LEU A 475 26.63 30.91 -15.80
CA LEU A 475 26.22 29.86 -14.88
C LEU A 475 24.69 29.65 -14.86
N ILE A 476 24.30 28.38 -14.78
CA ILE A 476 23.27 27.79 -13.89
C ILE A 476 21.84 28.38 -13.93
N LYS A 477 20.94 27.60 -14.54
CA LYS A 477 19.55 27.23 -14.15
C LYS A 477 18.87 26.75 -15.45
N LEU A 478 18.65 25.47 -15.68
CA LEU A 478 17.48 24.73 -15.22
C LEU A 478 17.75 23.22 -15.42
N SER A 479 18.18 22.57 -14.35
CA SER A 479 17.89 21.15 -14.12
C SER A 479 16.77 21.14 -13.08
N LEU A 480 15.86 20.17 -13.18
CA LEU A 480 14.57 20.00 -12.48
C LEU A 480 13.36 20.33 -13.36
N ASN A 481 13.04 19.42 -14.30
CA ASN A 481 11.65 19.15 -14.66
C ASN A 481 11.03 18.23 -13.60
N ILE A 482 11.10 18.63 -12.33
CA ILE A 482 10.05 18.26 -11.40
C ILE A 482 8.92 19.21 -11.81
N LEU A 483 7.74 18.71 -12.20
CA LEU A 483 6.57 19.58 -12.30
C LEU A 483 6.51 20.38 -11.00
N ASP A 484 6.82 21.67 -11.05
CA ASP A 484 6.65 22.52 -9.90
C ASP A 484 5.22 22.32 -9.43
N SER A 485 5.07 22.02 -8.13
CA SER A 485 3.75 21.89 -7.54
C SER A 485 2.91 23.07 -8.01
N PRO A 486 1.68 22.86 -8.51
CA PRO A 486 0.83 23.94 -9.00
C PRO A 486 0.55 25.03 -7.95
N TYR A 487 1.02 24.82 -6.72
CA TYR A 487 1.00 25.74 -5.60
C TYR A 487 2.43 26.03 -5.07
N PRO A 488 3.20 26.94 -5.70
CA PRO A 488 4.56 27.26 -5.25
C PRO A 488 4.62 27.79 -3.81
N TRP A 489 3.59 28.55 -3.39
CA TRP A 489 3.46 29.13 -2.06
C TRP A 489 3.33 28.09 -0.93
N LEU A 490 2.98 26.84 -1.25
CA LEU A 490 2.92 25.76 -0.27
C LEU A 490 4.30 25.38 0.28
N LYS A 491 5.38 25.62 -0.48
CA LYS A 491 6.75 25.36 -0.03
C LYS A 491 7.23 26.36 1.05
N ASP A 492 6.62 27.55 1.10
CA ASP A 492 7.03 28.64 2.00
C ASP A 492 6.17 28.75 3.26
N MET A 493 5.14 27.91 3.42
CA MET A 493 4.29 27.91 4.61
C MET A 493 5.01 27.29 5.81
N ASN A 494 4.94 27.96 6.96
CA ASN A 494 5.34 27.35 8.23
C ASN A 494 4.37 26.21 8.61
N GLY A 495 4.81 25.33 9.51
CA GLY A 495 4.05 24.12 9.88
C GLY A 495 2.68 24.44 10.52
N GLU A 496 2.57 25.49 11.32
CA GLU A 496 1.31 25.83 12.00
C GLU A 496 0.23 26.32 11.01
N ASP A 497 0.62 27.21 10.09
CA ASP A 497 -0.28 27.72 9.06
C ASP A 497 -0.68 26.61 8.08
N ARG A 498 0.26 25.71 7.74
CA ARG A 498 -0.04 24.51 6.95
C ARG A 498 -1.09 23.64 7.66
N ASN A 499 -0.95 23.42 8.96
CA ASN A 499 -1.87 22.57 9.72
C ASN A 499 -3.28 23.17 9.79
N LYS A 500 -3.37 24.49 10.03
CA LYS A 500 -4.65 25.22 9.96
C LYS A 500 -5.28 25.16 8.57
N TYR A 501 -4.45 25.25 7.53
CA TYR A 501 -4.91 25.18 6.14
C TYR A 501 -5.43 23.78 5.77
N LEU A 502 -4.71 22.71 6.13
CA LEU A 502 -5.14 21.33 5.96
C LEU A 502 -6.51 21.08 6.61
N ALA A 503 -6.68 21.49 7.87
CA ALA A 503 -7.96 21.34 8.58
C ALA A 503 -9.11 22.07 7.87
N ARG A 504 -8.85 23.27 7.34
CA ARG A 504 -9.85 24.04 6.58
C ARG A 504 -10.25 23.35 5.28
N ILE A 505 -9.29 22.83 4.50
CA ILE A 505 -9.62 22.15 3.23
C ILE A 505 -10.36 20.85 3.50
N LEU A 506 -9.93 20.04 4.48
CA LEU A 506 -10.61 18.78 4.81
C LEU A 506 -12.08 19.00 5.19
N ASN A 507 -12.36 20.00 6.03
CA ASN A 507 -13.72 20.40 6.37
C ASN A 507 -14.49 20.97 5.15
N ALA A 508 -13.84 21.72 4.27
CA ALA A 508 -14.46 22.18 3.03
C ALA A 508 -14.85 21.01 2.10
N CYS A 509 -13.97 20.01 1.94
CA CYS A 509 -14.25 18.79 1.19
C CYS A 509 -15.45 18.04 1.77
N ALA A 510 -15.51 17.88 3.10
CA ALA A 510 -16.66 17.26 3.78
C ALA A 510 -17.98 17.98 3.45
N LYS A 511 -18.02 19.32 3.54
CA LYS A 511 -19.20 20.13 3.16
C LYS A 511 -19.57 19.99 1.68
N PHE A 512 -18.58 19.92 0.79
CA PHE A 512 -18.84 19.70 -0.63
C PHE A 512 -19.45 18.32 -0.88
N ILE A 513 -19.03 17.28 -0.16
CA ILE A 513 -19.64 15.96 -0.22
C ILE A 513 -21.08 15.99 0.31
N GLU A 514 -21.33 16.62 1.46
CA GLU A 514 -22.67 16.75 2.06
C GLU A 514 -23.65 17.49 1.13
N SER A 515 -23.17 18.53 0.44
CA SER A 515 -23.95 19.28 -0.56
C SER A 515 -24.04 18.60 -1.94
N GLY A 516 -23.43 17.42 -2.13
CA GLY A 516 -23.44 16.67 -3.38
C GLY A 516 -22.51 17.22 -4.48
N SER A 517 -21.62 18.14 -4.15
CA SER A 517 -20.68 18.79 -5.07
C SER A 517 -19.39 17.98 -5.26
N ILE A 518 -19.50 16.83 -5.94
CA ILE A 518 -18.40 15.86 -6.09
C ILE A 518 -17.13 16.46 -6.74
N MET A 519 -17.28 17.31 -7.78
CA MET A 519 -16.12 17.91 -8.46
C MET A 519 -15.34 18.89 -7.57
N ASN A 520 -16.04 19.63 -6.71
CA ASN A 520 -15.38 20.53 -5.76
C ASN A 520 -14.70 19.74 -4.64
N ALA A 521 -15.33 18.65 -4.19
CA ALA A 521 -14.71 17.72 -3.25
C ALA A 521 -13.43 17.10 -3.83
N ASP A 522 -13.48 16.61 -5.08
CA ASP A 522 -12.34 16.04 -5.79
C ASP A 522 -11.21 17.06 -5.99
N THR A 523 -11.53 18.30 -6.37
CA THR A 523 -10.54 19.39 -6.47
C THR A 523 -9.86 19.65 -5.12
N GLY A 524 -10.63 19.69 -4.03
CA GLY A 524 -10.07 19.86 -2.69
C GLY A 524 -9.21 18.67 -2.25
N LEU A 525 -9.59 17.44 -2.59
CA LEU A 525 -8.78 16.24 -2.35
C LEU A 525 -7.48 16.26 -3.15
N ASP A 526 -7.52 16.74 -4.39
CA ASP A 526 -6.32 16.92 -5.22
C ASP A 526 -5.35 17.93 -4.58
N HIS A 527 -5.86 19.04 -4.04
CA HIS A 527 -5.06 19.99 -3.28
C HIS A 527 -4.44 19.32 -2.04
N ILE A 528 -5.23 18.57 -1.26
CA ILE A 528 -4.74 17.87 -0.07
C ILE A 528 -3.63 16.89 -0.42
N ALA A 529 -3.74 16.15 -1.54
CA ALA A 529 -2.74 15.17 -1.95
C ALA A 529 -1.34 15.76 -2.21
N HIS A 530 -1.22 17.06 -2.45
CA HIS A 530 0.06 17.76 -2.60
C HIS A 530 0.67 18.21 -1.26
N ILE A 531 -0.10 18.19 -0.17
CA ILE A 531 0.27 18.72 1.15
C ILE A 531 0.38 17.61 2.18
N ALA A 532 -0.60 16.70 2.20
CA ALA A 532 -0.65 15.57 3.11
C ALA A 532 0.45 14.56 2.76
N SER A 533 1.01 13.92 3.78
CA SER A 533 2.07 12.94 3.61
C SER A 533 1.98 11.92 4.75
N PRO A 534 1.99 10.61 4.45
CA PRO A 534 2.02 9.57 5.47
C PRO A 534 3.35 9.53 6.24
N TYR A 535 4.36 10.28 5.78
CA TYR A 535 5.67 10.41 6.44
C TYR A 535 5.95 11.85 6.90
N GLY A 536 4.96 12.75 6.79
CA GLY A 536 5.04 14.14 7.25
C GLY A 536 4.88 14.27 8.76
N ASP A 537 4.53 15.46 9.25
CA ASP A 537 4.16 15.67 10.65
C ASP A 537 2.82 15.02 11.04
N ALA A 538 2.45 15.03 12.32
CA ALA A 538 1.18 14.44 12.79
C ALA A 538 -0.05 14.89 12.00
N MET A 539 -0.19 16.19 11.67
CA MET A 539 -1.35 16.69 10.94
C MET A 539 -1.33 16.25 9.48
N GLN A 540 -0.17 16.20 8.83
CA GLN A 540 -0.03 15.68 7.48
C GLN A 540 -0.39 14.19 7.40
N ARG A 541 0.02 13.38 8.39
CA ARG A 541 -0.31 11.95 8.45
C ARG A 541 -1.80 11.72 8.70
N VAL A 542 -2.41 12.44 9.65
CA VAL A 542 -3.86 12.38 9.89
C VAL A 542 -4.64 12.85 8.66
N ALA A 543 -4.20 13.93 8.01
CA ALA A 543 -4.82 14.43 6.79
C ALA A 543 -4.82 13.39 5.66
N THR A 544 -3.75 12.58 5.53
CA THR A 544 -3.70 11.48 4.55
C THR A 544 -4.84 10.48 4.78
N TYR A 545 -5.05 10.02 6.02
CA TYR A 545 -6.10 9.02 6.32
C TYR A 545 -7.51 9.62 6.25
N VAL A 546 -7.71 10.88 6.67
CA VAL A 546 -8.98 11.58 6.51
C VAL A 546 -9.31 11.81 5.04
N SER A 547 -8.34 12.20 4.20
CA SER A 547 -8.56 12.37 2.76
C SER A 547 -8.92 11.04 2.08
N GLU A 548 -8.30 9.93 2.51
CA GLU A 548 -8.69 8.61 2.03
C GLU A 548 -10.16 8.31 2.40
N GLY A 549 -10.56 8.54 3.66
CA GLY A 549 -11.96 8.38 4.10
C GLY A 549 -12.95 9.24 3.30
N LEU A 550 -12.60 10.50 3.04
CA LEU A 550 -13.43 11.41 2.21
C LEU A 550 -13.52 10.95 0.75
N ALA A 551 -12.44 10.39 0.21
CA ALA A 551 -12.46 9.79 -1.13
C ALA A 551 -13.43 8.59 -1.19
N PHE A 552 -13.49 7.76 -0.14
CA PHE A 552 -14.49 6.68 -0.06
C PHE A 552 -15.92 7.21 0.12
N GLN A 553 -16.12 8.33 0.82
CA GLN A 553 -17.43 9.01 0.88
C GLN A 553 -17.89 9.50 -0.49
N VAL A 554 -16.99 10.01 -1.34
CA VAL A 554 -17.33 10.36 -2.73
C VAL A 554 -17.83 9.13 -3.50
N LEU A 555 -17.24 7.96 -3.23
CA LEU A 555 -17.59 6.70 -3.90
C LEU A 555 -18.76 5.95 -3.25
N LYS A 556 -19.42 6.48 -2.21
CA LYS A 556 -20.42 5.73 -1.39
C LYS A 556 -21.62 5.16 -2.14
N ASN A 557 -21.94 5.74 -3.31
CA ASN A 557 -23.06 5.27 -4.15
C ASN A 557 -22.67 4.07 -5.04
N LEU A 558 -21.39 3.67 -5.02
CA LEU A 558 -20.85 2.49 -5.69
C LEU A 558 -20.61 1.40 -4.63
N GLN A 559 -20.98 0.16 -4.95
CA GLN A 559 -20.86 -0.97 -4.03
C GLN A 559 -19.60 -1.80 -4.31
N GLY A 560 -19.23 -1.98 -5.58
CA GLY A 560 -18.14 -2.84 -6.00
C GLY A 560 -16.81 -2.14 -6.17
N VAL A 561 -16.79 -0.90 -6.70
CA VAL A 561 -15.54 -0.14 -6.91
C VAL A 561 -14.79 0.08 -5.59
N PRO A 562 -15.41 0.56 -4.49
CA PRO A 562 -14.73 0.69 -3.20
C PRO A 562 -14.15 -0.62 -2.64
N LYS A 563 -14.86 -1.73 -2.85
CA LYS A 563 -14.40 -3.07 -2.43
C LYS A 563 -13.19 -3.49 -3.27
N ALA A 564 -13.29 -3.35 -4.59
CA ALA A 564 -12.25 -3.74 -5.54
C ALA A 564 -10.92 -3.02 -5.30
N VAL A 565 -10.93 -1.68 -5.08
CA VAL A 565 -9.70 -0.90 -4.85
C VAL A 565 -9.00 -1.20 -3.52
N ASN A 566 -9.61 -2.02 -2.65
CA ASN A 566 -9.03 -2.47 -1.38
C ASN A 566 -8.78 -3.98 -1.32
N LEU A 567 -9.05 -4.76 -2.38
CA LEU A 567 -8.96 -6.23 -2.33
C LEU A 567 -7.56 -6.75 -2.00
N SER A 568 -6.49 -6.16 -2.53
CA SER A 568 -5.12 -6.58 -2.17
C SER A 568 -4.63 -6.01 -0.83
N LYS A 569 -5.40 -5.12 -0.18
CA LYS A 569 -5.00 -4.42 1.05
C LYS A 569 -5.45 -5.13 2.33
N THR A 570 -6.22 -6.21 2.24
CA THR A 570 -6.67 -6.99 3.41
C THR A 570 -5.48 -7.61 4.15
N MET A 571 -5.42 -7.42 5.47
CA MET A 571 -4.35 -7.97 6.31
C MET A 571 -4.65 -9.40 6.72
N SER A 572 -3.60 -10.20 6.90
CA SER A 572 -3.69 -11.50 7.56
C SER A 572 -3.93 -11.35 9.07
N THR A 573 -4.49 -12.38 9.71
CA THR A 573 -4.68 -12.41 11.17
C THR A 573 -3.36 -12.18 11.94
N SER A 574 -2.24 -12.69 11.42
CA SER A 574 -0.93 -12.52 12.07
C SER A 574 -0.44 -11.07 12.06
N GLU A 575 -0.68 -10.34 10.96
CA GLU A 575 -0.31 -8.93 10.87
C GLU A 575 -1.22 -8.07 11.74
N GLU A 576 -2.51 -8.40 11.82
CA GLU A 576 -3.46 -7.71 12.72
C GLU A 576 -3.00 -7.82 14.18
N GLN A 577 -2.60 -9.01 14.63
CA GLN A 577 -2.08 -9.22 15.98
C GLN A 577 -0.78 -8.45 16.23
N LEU A 578 0.14 -8.45 15.26
CA LEU A 578 1.40 -7.70 15.35
C LEU A 578 1.15 -6.19 15.49
N VAL A 579 0.18 -5.66 14.74
CA VAL A 579 -0.19 -4.23 14.79
C VAL A 579 -0.83 -3.88 16.12
N LYS A 580 -1.76 -4.70 16.64
CA LYS A 580 -2.36 -4.50 17.98
C LYS A 580 -1.30 -4.54 19.07
N LYS A 581 -0.36 -5.49 18.99
CA LYS A 581 0.79 -5.55 19.90
C LYS A 581 1.67 -4.31 19.81
N THR A 582 1.94 -3.83 18.59
CA THR A 582 2.72 -2.59 18.38
C THR A 582 2.01 -1.39 19.03
N PHE A 583 0.69 -1.28 18.90
CA PHE A 583 -0.08 -0.24 19.57
C PHE A 583 0.05 -0.34 21.10
N TYR A 584 -0.08 -1.54 21.67
CA TYR A 584 0.13 -1.80 23.11
C TYR A 584 1.55 -1.44 23.57
N ASP A 585 2.56 -1.70 22.74
CA ASP A 585 3.95 -1.43 23.09
C ASP A 585 4.28 0.06 23.06
N LEU A 586 3.80 0.78 22.05
CA LEU A 586 4.09 2.20 21.83
C LEU A 586 3.24 3.14 22.69
N TYR A 587 1.99 2.78 23.00
CA TYR A 587 1.09 3.63 23.78
C TYR A 587 0.84 3.11 25.20
N PRO A 588 0.71 4.00 26.20
CA PRO A 588 0.46 3.58 27.58
C PRO A 588 -1.02 3.25 27.88
N PHE A 589 -1.96 3.50 26.96
CA PHE A 589 -3.39 3.47 27.24
C PHE A 589 -3.90 2.10 27.69
N LEU A 590 -3.65 1.04 26.90
CA LEU A 590 -4.10 -0.32 27.22
C LEU A 590 -3.39 -0.86 28.47
N LYS A 591 -2.07 -0.60 28.61
CA LYS A 591 -1.29 -0.97 29.80
C LYS A 591 -1.90 -0.37 31.07
N THR A 592 -2.22 0.91 31.02
CA THR A 592 -2.87 1.63 32.11
C THR A 592 -4.25 1.07 32.41
N ALA A 593 -5.07 0.84 31.38
CA ALA A 593 -6.41 0.27 31.52
C ALA A 593 -6.36 -1.12 32.17
N TYR A 594 -5.47 -2.01 31.71
CA TYR A 594 -5.31 -3.36 32.26
C TYR A 594 -4.93 -3.34 33.75
N VAL A 595 -4.04 -2.43 34.15
CA VAL A 595 -3.66 -2.25 35.55
C VAL A 595 -4.87 -1.86 36.39
N ILE A 596 -5.63 -0.85 35.96
CA ILE A 596 -6.78 -0.34 36.72
C ILE A 596 -7.90 -1.37 36.77
N THR A 597 -8.22 -1.99 35.63
CA THR A 597 -9.22 -3.06 35.53
C THR A 597 -8.88 -4.21 36.46
N SER A 598 -7.63 -4.67 36.46
CA SER A 598 -7.20 -5.76 37.33
C SER A 598 -7.31 -5.42 38.81
N HIS A 599 -6.99 -4.18 39.19
CA HIS A 599 -7.17 -3.72 40.57
C HIS A 599 -8.64 -3.63 40.97
N ALA A 600 -9.49 -3.06 40.12
CA ALA A 600 -10.92 -2.96 40.36
C ALA A 600 -11.57 -4.34 40.50
N ILE A 601 -11.15 -5.32 39.68
CA ILE A 601 -11.58 -6.72 39.78
C ILE A 601 -11.10 -7.32 41.10
N ALA A 602 -9.80 -7.25 41.40
CA ALA A 602 -9.23 -7.83 42.62
C ALA A 602 -9.90 -7.32 43.89
N GLU A 603 -10.24 -6.02 43.95
CA GLU A 603 -10.97 -5.41 45.07
C GLU A 603 -12.44 -5.88 45.13
N ALA A 604 -13.10 -6.10 43.99
CA ALA A 604 -14.49 -6.53 43.96
C ALA A 604 -14.69 -8.00 44.37
N VAL A 605 -13.66 -8.82 44.16
CA VAL A 605 -13.68 -10.27 44.40
C VAL A 605 -12.81 -10.70 45.58
N GLU A 606 -12.42 -9.74 46.42
CA GLU A 606 -11.63 -10.03 47.62
C GLU A 606 -12.34 -11.05 48.51
N GLY A 607 -11.61 -12.09 48.93
CA GLY A 607 -12.12 -13.18 49.76
C GLY A 607 -12.85 -14.30 49.02
N GLU A 608 -13.02 -14.22 47.69
CA GLU A 608 -13.67 -15.25 46.89
C GLU A 608 -12.71 -16.40 46.53
N GLU A 609 -13.18 -17.64 46.64
CA GLU A 609 -12.41 -18.84 46.26
C GLU A 609 -12.52 -19.16 44.76
N VAL A 610 -13.56 -18.64 44.10
CA VAL A 610 -13.83 -18.81 42.66
C VAL A 610 -14.12 -17.45 42.06
N ILE A 611 -13.41 -17.09 41.00
CA ILE A 611 -13.59 -15.83 40.26
C ILE A 611 -13.92 -16.17 38.81
N HIS A 612 -15.02 -15.66 38.29
CA HIS A 612 -15.34 -15.73 36.86
C HIS A 612 -15.20 -14.35 36.23
N VAL A 613 -14.39 -14.25 35.18
CA VAL A 613 -14.25 -13.04 34.37
C VAL A 613 -14.83 -13.26 32.98
N ILE A 614 -15.65 -12.34 32.50
CA ILE A 614 -16.06 -12.24 31.10
C ILE A 614 -15.21 -11.14 30.43
N ASP A 615 -14.50 -11.53 29.38
CA ASP A 615 -13.75 -10.64 28.51
C ASP A 615 -14.51 -10.44 27.19
N LEU A 616 -15.02 -9.23 26.98
CA LEU A 616 -15.76 -8.89 25.77
C LEU A 616 -14.83 -8.69 24.55
N CYS A 617 -13.50 -8.66 24.73
CA CYS A 617 -12.51 -8.55 23.65
C CYS A 617 -11.26 -9.38 23.95
N ALA A 618 -11.40 -10.71 23.91
CA ALA A 618 -10.33 -11.65 24.24
C ALA A 618 -9.28 -11.78 23.14
N SER A 619 -8.56 -10.69 22.89
CA SER A 619 -7.53 -10.55 21.85
C SER A 619 -6.10 -10.62 22.37
N ASP A 620 -5.89 -10.40 23.68
CA ASP A 620 -4.57 -10.42 24.34
C ASP A 620 -4.67 -11.07 25.73
N ALA A 621 -3.75 -11.98 26.04
CA ALA A 621 -3.65 -12.63 27.34
C ALA A 621 -3.04 -11.71 28.43
N ALA A 622 -2.33 -10.64 28.05
CA ALA A 622 -1.55 -9.80 28.96
C ALA A 622 -2.40 -9.19 30.09
N GLN A 623 -3.64 -8.80 29.82
CA GLN A 623 -4.56 -8.28 30.82
C GLN A 623 -4.80 -9.27 31.97
N TRP A 624 -5.05 -10.53 31.62
CA TRP A 624 -5.40 -11.57 32.59
C TRP A 624 -4.18 -12.15 33.30
N ILE A 625 -3.03 -12.16 32.62
CA ILE A 625 -1.74 -12.44 33.26
C ILE A 625 -1.48 -11.40 34.37
N TYR A 626 -1.70 -10.11 34.09
CA TYR A 626 -1.55 -9.06 35.10
C TYR A 626 -2.48 -9.27 36.31
N LEU A 627 -3.74 -9.66 36.07
CA LEU A 627 -4.68 -10.01 37.13
C LEU A 627 -4.19 -11.20 37.97
N MET A 628 -3.65 -12.27 37.36
CA MET A 628 -3.12 -13.43 38.09
C MET A 628 -1.98 -13.05 39.02
N HIS A 629 -1.01 -12.26 38.54
CA HIS A 629 0.08 -11.74 39.37
C HIS A 629 -0.47 -10.91 40.53
N ARG A 630 -1.43 -10.03 40.26
CA ARG A 630 -2.03 -9.17 41.29
C ARG A 630 -2.78 -9.95 42.36
N LEU A 631 -3.56 -10.96 41.98
CA LEU A 631 -4.29 -11.82 42.90
C LEU A 631 -3.35 -12.66 43.76
N LYS A 632 -2.23 -13.12 43.19
CA LYS A 632 -1.19 -13.86 43.92
C LYS A 632 -0.54 -13.02 45.02
N GLU A 633 -0.37 -11.72 44.79
CA GLU A 633 0.18 -10.79 45.79
C GLU A 633 -0.80 -10.53 46.96
N SER A 634 -2.11 -10.53 46.70
CA SER A 634 -3.12 -10.21 47.73
C SER A 634 -3.66 -11.40 48.50
N LEU A 635 -3.56 -12.63 47.96
CA LEU A 635 -4.26 -13.80 48.51
C LEU A 635 -3.29 -14.84 49.09
N LYS A 636 -3.67 -15.46 50.21
CA LYS A 636 -2.91 -16.56 50.84
C LYS A 636 -2.84 -17.81 49.97
N SER A 637 -3.86 -18.03 49.12
CA SER A 637 -3.94 -19.14 48.16
C SER A 637 -4.61 -18.65 46.87
N PRO A 638 -4.11 -19.06 45.68
CA PRO A 638 -4.72 -18.68 44.41
C PRO A 638 -6.17 -19.21 44.28
N PRO A 639 -7.15 -18.37 43.90
CA PRO A 639 -8.51 -18.80 43.64
C PRO A 639 -8.60 -19.63 42.35
N LEU A 640 -9.70 -20.36 42.17
CA LEU A 640 -10.07 -20.90 40.87
C LEU A 640 -10.46 -19.74 39.95
N LEU A 641 -9.70 -19.53 38.87
CA LEU A 641 -9.97 -18.49 37.90
C LEU A 641 -10.67 -19.09 36.68
N LYS A 642 -11.88 -18.61 36.40
CA LYS A 642 -12.60 -18.91 35.15
C LYS A 642 -12.56 -17.67 34.26
N ILE A 643 -12.25 -17.83 32.99
CA ILE A 643 -12.25 -16.75 32.01
C ILE A 643 -13.11 -17.18 30.82
N THR A 644 -14.14 -16.42 30.53
CA THR A 644 -14.92 -16.54 29.29
C THR A 644 -14.48 -15.45 28.33
N GLY A 645 -13.79 -15.84 27.26
CA GLY A 645 -13.28 -14.93 26.25
C GLY A 645 -14.14 -14.92 24.99
N ILE A 646 -14.57 -13.74 24.56
CA ILE A 646 -15.35 -13.53 23.35
C ILE A 646 -14.46 -12.92 22.27
N HIS A 647 -14.41 -13.54 21.10
CA HIS A 647 -13.70 -13.01 19.94
C HIS A 647 -14.24 -13.65 18.63
N GLU A 648 -14.24 -12.92 17.53
CA GLU A 648 -14.75 -13.42 16.24
C GLU A 648 -13.86 -14.51 15.59
N LYS A 649 -12.58 -14.54 15.94
CA LYS A 649 -11.56 -15.47 15.42
C LYS A 649 -11.19 -16.53 16.45
N LYS A 650 -11.40 -17.80 16.10
CA LYS A 650 -11.10 -18.95 16.96
C LYS A 650 -9.61 -19.10 17.25
N GLU A 651 -8.77 -18.84 16.25
CA GLU A 651 -7.32 -18.99 16.35
C GLU A 651 -6.74 -18.05 17.42
N ILE A 652 -7.32 -16.85 17.57
CA ILE A 652 -6.91 -15.88 18.59
C ILE A 652 -7.25 -16.39 20.00
N LEU A 653 -8.46 -16.95 20.19
CA LEU A 653 -8.86 -17.52 21.48
C LEU A 653 -7.99 -18.71 21.88
N GLU A 654 -7.62 -19.57 20.92
CA GLU A 654 -6.71 -20.71 21.17
C GLU A 654 -5.31 -20.24 21.60
N GLN A 655 -4.81 -19.16 20.99
CA GLN A 655 -3.53 -18.56 21.39
C GLN A 655 -3.60 -17.95 22.79
N VAL A 656 -4.67 -17.20 23.09
CA VAL A 656 -4.89 -16.62 24.43
C VAL A 656 -4.97 -17.73 25.48
N ASP A 657 -5.77 -18.77 25.26
CA ASP A 657 -5.89 -19.91 26.18
C ASP A 657 -4.52 -20.56 26.45
N THR A 658 -3.75 -20.79 25.40
CA THR A 658 -2.40 -21.37 25.51
C THR A 658 -1.49 -20.53 26.40
N GLN A 659 -1.44 -19.21 26.18
CA GLN A 659 -0.64 -18.29 26.98
C GLN A 659 -1.09 -18.24 28.45
N LEU A 660 -2.41 -18.16 28.68
CA LEU A 660 -2.98 -18.13 30.03
C LEU A 660 -2.70 -19.43 30.79
N ARG A 661 -2.79 -20.59 30.14
CA ARG A 661 -2.50 -21.90 30.78
C ARG A 661 -1.03 -22.04 31.17
N VAL A 662 -0.10 -21.52 30.35
CA VAL A 662 1.33 -21.51 30.68
C VAL A 662 1.58 -20.67 31.93
N GLU A 663 1.03 -19.46 31.97
CA GLU A 663 1.25 -18.56 33.11
C GLU A 663 0.53 -19.04 34.38
N ALA A 664 -0.71 -19.55 34.26
CA ALA A 664 -1.45 -20.11 35.38
C ALA A 664 -0.69 -21.27 36.05
N LYS A 665 -0.04 -22.14 35.27
CA LYS A 665 0.82 -23.20 35.81
C LYS A 665 2.03 -22.63 36.58
N SER A 666 2.70 -21.62 36.01
CA SER A 666 3.82 -20.93 36.66
C SER A 666 3.42 -20.29 37.99
N LEU A 667 2.22 -19.73 38.05
CA LEU A 667 1.70 -19.04 39.22
C LEU A 667 0.91 -19.94 40.19
N ASN A 668 0.74 -21.22 39.87
CA ASN A 668 -0.05 -22.22 40.63
C ASN A 668 -1.55 -21.87 40.75
N PHE A 669 -2.13 -21.29 39.70
CA PHE A 669 -3.57 -21.09 39.57
C PHE A 669 -4.26 -22.30 38.94
N LYS A 670 -5.49 -22.58 39.39
CA LYS A 670 -6.42 -23.42 38.62
C LYS A 670 -7.15 -22.51 37.64
N LEU A 671 -7.06 -22.83 36.34
CA LEU A 671 -7.65 -22.04 35.26
C LEU A 671 -8.66 -22.86 34.45
N GLU A 672 -9.86 -22.32 34.30
CA GLU A 672 -10.87 -22.75 33.32
C GLU A 672 -11.03 -21.64 32.28
N PHE A 673 -10.87 -21.96 30.99
CA PHE A 673 -11.04 -21.00 29.91
C PHE A 673 -12.17 -21.48 28.98
N ASN A 674 -13.17 -20.61 28.77
CA ASN A 674 -14.31 -20.84 27.90
C ASN A 674 -14.22 -19.91 26.69
N ALA A 675 -14.01 -20.47 25.50
CA ALA A 675 -13.89 -19.71 24.26
C ALA A 675 -15.27 -19.56 23.59
N ILE A 676 -15.67 -18.33 23.30
CA ILE A 676 -16.90 -18.01 22.55
C ILE A 676 -16.52 -17.35 21.24
N VAL A 677 -16.67 -18.08 20.14
CA VAL A 677 -16.41 -17.59 18.79
C VAL A 677 -17.64 -16.85 18.27
N SER A 678 -17.72 -15.55 18.54
CA SER A 678 -18.83 -14.70 18.10
C SER A 678 -18.39 -13.23 18.02
N THR A 679 -19.11 -12.44 17.23
CA THR A 679 -19.02 -10.98 17.31
C THR A 679 -19.82 -10.49 18.52
N LEU A 680 -19.45 -9.34 19.07
CA LEU A 680 -20.18 -8.75 20.19
C LEU A 680 -21.65 -8.45 19.86
N GLU A 681 -21.93 -8.18 18.58
CA GLU A 681 -23.27 -7.95 18.06
C GLU A 681 -24.16 -9.20 18.05
N ASN A 682 -23.58 -10.39 18.01
CA ASN A 682 -24.29 -11.67 17.80
C ASN A 682 -24.13 -12.63 18.99
N VAL A 683 -23.43 -12.23 20.05
CA VAL A 683 -23.27 -13.07 21.24
C VAL A 683 -24.59 -13.17 22.00
N ASP A 684 -25.00 -14.39 22.32
CA ASP A 684 -26.11 -14.63 23.23
C ASP A 684 -25.60 -14.60 24.67
N LEU A 685 -26.01 -13.57 25.41
CA LEU A 685 -25.61 -13.39 26.80
C LEU A 685 -26.29 -14.39 27.76
N GLU A 686 -27.41 -15.01 27.36
CA GLU A 686 -28.14 -15.98 28.18
C GLU A 686 -27.50 -17.38 28.11
N GLU A 687 -26.75 -17.69 27.05
CA GLU A 687 -26.04 -18.96 26.87
C GLU A 687 -24.59 -18.94 27.41
N LEU A 688 -24.14 -17.83 28.00
CA LEU A 688 -22.82 -17.76 28.61
C LEU A 688 -22.68 -18.81 29.73
N PRO A 689 -21.51 -19.46 29.89
CA PRO A 689 -21.28 -20.51 30.88
C PRO A 689 -21.12 -19.96 32.31
N VAL A 690 -22.09 -19.14 32.75
CA VAL A 690 -22.12 -18.44 34.03
C VAL A 690 -23.06 -19.18 34.99
N LYS A 691 -22.55 -19.58 36.16
CA LYS A 691 -23.35 -20.18 37.22
C LYS A 691 -24.05 -19.09 38.02
N LYS A 692 -25.35 -19.29 38.30
CA LYS A 692 -26.15 -18.36 39.10
C LYS A 692 -25.49 -18.11 40.47
N GLY A 693 -25.20 -16.85 40.77
CA GLY A 693 -24.62 -16.41 42.06
C GLY A 693 -23.10 -16.57 42.18
N GLU A 694 -22.39 -16.95 41.11
CA GLU A 694 -20.92 -16.99 41.16
C GLU A 694 -20.31 -15.58 41.10
N PRO A 695 -19.13 -15.34 41.72
CA PRO A 695 -18.49 -14.03 41.72
C PRO A 695 -18.00 -13.64 40.31
N LEU A 696 -18.78 -12.80 39.65
CA LEU A 696 -18.58 -12.41 38.26
C LEU A 696 -17.98 -11.01 38.13
N ALA A 697 -16.98 -10.86 37.28
CA ALA A 697 -16.47 -9.59 36.80
C ALA A 697 -16.57 -9.50 35.27
N ILE A 698 -16.81 -8.30 34.75
CA ILE A 698 -16.91 -8.06 33.30
C ILE A 698 -15.89 -6.98 32.91
N SER A 699 -15.15 -7.22 31.83
CA SER A 699 -14.23 -6.25 31.25
C SER A 699 -14.64 -5.93 29.82
N SER A 700 -14.79 -4.63 29.53
CA SER A 700 -14.99 -4.11 28.19
C SER A 700 -13.90 -3.10 27.86
N VAL A 701 -13.05 -3.41 26.89
CA VAL A 701 -11.94 -2.55 26.47
C VAL A 701 -12.13 -2.19 25.00
N LEU A 702 -12.53 -0.94 24.73
CA LEU A 702 -12.73 -0.36 23.40
C LEU A 702 -13.68 -1.21 22.54
N GLN A 703 -14.89 -1.50 23.03
CA GLN A 703 -15.84 -2.37 22.34
C GLN A 703 -17.29 -1.92 22.39
N LEU A 704 -17.72 -1.20 23.44
CA LEU A 704 -19.13 -0.87 23.58
C LEU A 704 -19.60 0.06 22.46
N HIS A 705 -18.72 0.94 21.98
CA HIS A 705 -19.03 1.85 20.88
C HIS A 705 -19.43 1.13 19.59
N THR A 706 -18.97 -0.10 19.35
CA THR A 706 -19.31 -0.84 18.12
C THR A 706 -20.78 -1.25 18.07
N LEU A 707 -21.42 -1.43 19.24
CA LEU A 707 -22.84 -1.76 19.34
C LEU A 707 -23.75 -0.57 18.99
N LEU A 708 -23.22 0.65 18.88
CA LEU A 708 -23.98 1.82 18.44
C LEU A 708 -24.26 1.83 16.93
N ALA A 709 -23.65 0.92 16.15
CA ALA A 709 -23.78 0.88 14.69
C ALA A 709 -25.17 0.44 14.20
N THR A 710 -25.98 -0.23 15.03
CA THR A 710 -27.12 -1.02 14.55
C THR A 710 -28.46 -0.29 14.38
N ASP A 711 -28.54 1.04 14.55
CA ASP A 711 -29.84 1.73 14.77
C ASP A 711 -30.25 2.83 13.77
N ASP A 712 -29.70 2.87 12.56
CA ASP A 712 -30.05 3.93 11.58
C ASP A 712 -31.40 3.70 10.83
N ALA A 713 -32.33 2.89 11.34
CA ALA A 713 -33.60 2.64 10.65
C ALA A 713 -34.60 3.84 10.68
N VAL A 714 -34.40 4.88 11.50
CA VAL A 714 -35.45 5.91 11.70
C VAL A 714 -34.93 7.34 11.95
N VAL A 715 -33.98 7.88 11.16
CA VAL A 715 -33.78 9.36 11.14
C VAL A 715 -33.30 9.83 9.75
N CYS A 716 -34.11 9.64 8.72
CA CYS A 716 -33.96 10.37 7.45
C CYS A 716 -35.34 10.83 6.97
N ASN A 717 -35.95 11.75 7.71
CA ASN A 717 -36.95 12.67 7.21
C ASN A 717 -37.24 13.73 8.27
N ARG A 718 -36.51 14.85 8.23
CA ARG A 718 -37.05 16.16 8.61
C ARG A 718 -36.19 17.31 8.09
N SER A 719 -36.84 18.05 7.18
CA SER A 719 -36.69 19.46 6.83
C SER A 719 -35.37 19.96 6.25
N SER A 720 -35.27 19.79 4.94
CA SER A 720 -34.77 20.78 4.00
C SER A 720 -35.42 22.16 4.21
N LYS A 721 -34.72 23.09 4.84
CA LYS A 721 -34.83 24.53 4.61
C LYS A 721 -33.47 25.20 4.92
N GLU A 722 -32.50 24.98 4.04
CA GLU A 722 -31.36 25.89 3.90
C GLU A 722 -31.43 26.53 2.52
N GLU A 723 -31.20 27.84 2.48
CA GLU A 723 -31.23 28.65 1.26
C GLU A 723 -30.29 28.10 0.17
N PRO A 724 -30.61 28.29 -1.12
CA PRO A 724 -29.81 27.75 -2.20
C PRO A 724 -28.44 28.44 -2.27
N MET A 725 -27.42 27.81 -1.70
CA MET A 725 -26.02 28.21 -1.86
C MET A 725 -25.52 27.79 -3.24
N HIS A 726 -25.96 28.51 -4.28
CA HIS A 726 -25.38 28.39 -5.62
C HIS A 726 -24.15 29.30 -5.76
N GLN A 727 -23.09 28.72 -6.35
CA GLN A 727 -21.92 29.38 -6.93
C GLN A 727 -20.98 30.13 -5.95
N ARG A 728 -20.19 29.40 -5.16
CA ARG A 728 -18.91 29.92 -4.66
C ARG A 728 -17.76 28.99 -5.02
N THR A 729 -16.72 29.56 -5.62
CA THR A 729 -15.48 28.87 -6.02
C THR A 729 -14.52 28.74 -4.83
N PHE A 730 -13.57 27.80 -4.90
CA PHE A 730 -12.57 27.55 -3.84
C PHE A 730 -11.79 28.83 -3.45
N ALA A 731 -11.57 29.74 -4.39
CA ALA A 731 -10.91 31.03 -4.17
C ALA A 731 -11.75 32.02 -3.32
N GLU A 732 -13.08 31.94 -3.37
CA GLU A 732 -13.97 32.85 -2.66
C GLU A 732 -14.21 32.41 -1.20
N MET A 733 -14.13 31.11 -0.92
CA MET A 733 -14.20 30.58 0.44
C MET A 733 -12.93 30.88 1.26
N LEU A 734 -11.78 31.01 0.61
CA LEU A 734 -10.51 31.33 1.27
C LEU A 734 -10.35 32.83 1.59
N GLY A 735 -11.17 33.71 0.98
CA GLY A 735 -10.97 35.16 0.97
C GLY A 735 -11.74 36.00 1.99
N LYS A 736 -12.59 35.44 2.85
CA LYS A 736 -13.36 36.26 3.82
C LYS A 736 -13.35 35.69 5.24
N GLN A 737 -12.48 36.24 6.08
CA GLN A 737 -12.69 36.24 7.53
C GLN A 737 -13.91 37.10 7.86
N LYS A 738 -14.93 36.51 8.49
CA LYS A 738 -15.78 37.23 9.43
C LYS A 738 -16.12 36.31 10.59
N THR A 739 -15.54 36.66 11.73
CA THR A 739 -15.94 36.26 13.07
C THR A 739 -17.41 36.63 13.29
N ASN A 740 -18.22 35.67 13.72
CA ASN A 740 -19.34 35.89 14.63
C ASN A 740 -19.70 34.54 15.26
N LEU A 741 -19.13 34.28 16.44
CA LEU A 741 -19.75 33.40 17.42
C LEU A 741 -20.78 34.24 18.18
N SER A 742 -22.05 33.85 18.11
CA SER A 742 -23.03 34.21 19.13
C SER A 742 -24.12 33.15 19.20
N SER A 743 -24.04 32.34 20.26
CA SER A 743 -25.14 31.82 21.08
C SER A 743 -26.45 31.47 20.38
N GLU A 744 -26.64 30.19 20.06
CA GLU A 744 -27.95 29.53 20.15
C GLU A 744 -27.87 28.42 21.20
N SER A 745 -27.98 28.83 22.46
CA SER A 745 -28.18 27.94 23.60
C SER A 745 -29.66 28.03 24.00
N SER A 746 -30.54 27.25 23.35
CA SER A 746 -31.90 27.00 23.87
C SER A 746 -32.78 26.01 23.09
N LEU A 747 -32.23 25.08 22.28
CA LEU A 747 -33.06 24.02 21.63
C LEU A 747 -32.47 22.60 21.63
N ILE A 748 -31.37 22.34 22.36
CA ILE A 748 -30.69 21.02 22.34
C ILE A 748 -31.27 20.00 23.35
N GLN A 749 -32.18 20.40 24.24
CA GLN A 749 -32.55 19.56 25.39
C GLN A 749 -33.53 18.40 25.11
N LEU A 750 -34.00 18.21 23.87
CA LEU A 750 -35.01 17.19 23.52
C LEU A 750 -34.55 16.12 22.51
N SER A 751 -33.27 16.10 22.11
CA SER A 751 -32.74 15.07 21.19
C SER A 751 -31.82 14.03 21.85
N LEU A 752 -31.53 14.15 23.15
CA LEU A 752 -30.43 13.44 23.83
C LEU A 752 -30.74 12.00 24.28
N CYS A 753 -31.85 11.39 23.86
CA CYS A 753 -32.28 10.09 24.40
C CYS A 753 -32.84 9.13 23.35
N ALA A 754 -32.28 9.10 22.14
CA ALA A 754 -32.44 7.95 21.26
C ALA A 754 -31.35 6.91 21.59
N THR A 755 -31.52 6.16 22.69
CA THR A 755 -30.63 5.05 23.02
C THR A 755 -30.88 3.89 22.06
N SER A 756 -29.82 3.39 21.44
CA SER A 756 -29.84 2.15 20.63
C SER A 756 -30.57 1.03 21.38
N THR A 757 -31.59 0.42 20.75
CA THR A 757 -32.38 -0.64 21.39
C THR A 757 -31.49 -1.85 21.68
N LYS A 758 -30.63 -2.21 20.72
CA LYS A 758 -29.69 -3.32 20.85
C LYS A 758 -28.62 -3.05 21.93
N MET A 759 -28.06 -1.84 21.99
CA MET A 759 -27.11 -1.46 23.03
C MET A 759 -27.73 -1.59 24.43
N MET A 760 -28.96 -1.08 24.61
CA MET A 760 -29.65 -1.16 25.89
C MET A 760 -30.02 -2.59 26.26
N ASP A 761 -30.44 -3.41 25.29
CA ASP A 761 -30.72 -4.83 25.52
C ASP A 761 -29.45 -5.61 25.88
N PHE A 762 -28.34 -5.31 25.23
CA PHE A 762 -27.03 -5.87 25.56
C PHE A 762 -26.60 -5.50 26.99
N LEU A 763 -26.66 -4.22 27.37
CA LEU A 763 -26.35 -3.78 28.73
C LEU A 763 -27.27 -4.42 29.78
N LYS A 764 -28.57 -4.53 29.50
CA LYS A 764 -29.52 -5.24 30.37
C LYS A 764 -29.18 -6.73 30.47
N GLY A 765 -28.74 -7.35 29.38
CA GLY A 765 -28.23 -8.71 29.36
C GLY A 765 -27.03 -8.87 30.30
N LEU A 766 -26.04 -7.97 30.24
CA LEU A 766 -24.90 -7.98 31.17
C LEU A 766 -25.35 -7.73 32.62
N TRP A 767 -26.33 -6.84 32.84
CA TRP A 767 -26.90 -6.58 34.15
C TRP A 767 -27.60 -7.82 34.75
N LYS A 768 -28.31 -8.61 33.94
CA LYS A 768 -28.96 -9.86 34.38
C LYS A 768 -27.95 -10.89 34.92
N LEU A 769 -26.70 -10.84 34.47
CA LEU A 769 -25.62 -11.70 34.99
C LEU A 769 -25.19 -11.33 36.42
N GLN A 770 -25.64 -10.18 36.93
CA GLN A 770 -25.37 -9.67 38.28
C GLN A 770 -23.87 -9.57 38.62
N PRO A 771 -23.04 -8.90 37.79
CA PRO A 771 -21.61 -8.78 38.03
C PRO A 771 -21.31 -7.96 39.30
N ARG A 772 -20.29 -8.39 40.05
CA ARG A 772 -19.75 -7.62 41.18
C ARG A 772 -19.06 -6.34 40.74
N VAL A 773 -18.42 -6.37 39.57
CA VAL A 773 -17.85 -5.19 38.93
C VAL A 773 -17.86 -5.37 37.42
N MET A 774 -18.19 -4.30 36.71
CA MET A 774 -17.97 -4.15 35.29
C MET A 774 -17.01 -2.97 35.09
N VAL A 775 -15.90 -3.19 34.39
CA VAL A 775 -14.94 -2.13 34.06
C VAL A 775 -15.02 -1.84 32.57
N VAL A 776 -15.19 -0.56 32.24
CA VAL A 776 -15.35 -0.06 30.88
C VAL A 776 -14.21 0.89 30.56
N THR A 777 -13.48 0.61 29.49
CA THR A 777 -12.47 1.49 28.90
C THR A 777 -12.94 1.91 27.51
N GLU A 778 -13.05 3.21 27.25
CA GLU A 778 -13.52 3.76 25.97
C GLU A 778 -12.69 4.97 25.52
N GLN A 779 -12.75 5.28 24.22
CA GLN A 779 -12.12 6.48 23.65
C GLN A 779 -12.95 7.73 23.96
N GLU A 780 -12.30 8.84 24.29
CA GLU A 780 -12.94 10.13 24.61
C GLU A 780 -13.04 11.04 23.39
N SER A 781 -13.91 10.64 22.46
CA SER A 781 -14.29 11.43 21.30
C SER A 781 -15.79 11.30 21.06
N SER A 782 -16.43 12.36 20.55
CA SER A 782 -17.85 12.33 20.17
C SER A 782 -17.97 12.64 18.70
N GLY A 783 -18.08 11.60 17.87
CA GLY A 783 -18.08 11.68 16.41
C GLY A 783 -19.34 11.09 15.77
N ASN A 784 -20.51 11.28 16.38
CA ASN A 784 -21.77 10.70 15.91
C ASN A 784 -22.69 11.67 15.15
N GLY A 785 -22.16 12.81 14.71
CA GLY A 785 -22.89 13.83 13.96
C GLY A 785 -22.66 13.80 12.44
N SER A 786 -22.75 14.96 11.80
CA SER A 786 -22.60 15.12 10.34
C SER A 786 -21.21 14.70 9.85
N LEU A 787 -21.02 14.52 8.53
CA LEU A 787 -19.70 14.18 7.98
C LEU A 787 -18.66 15.26 8.32
N THR A 788 -19.06 16.54 8.25
CA THR A 788 -18.19 17.65 8.64
C THR A 788 -17.81 17.58 10.12
N GLU A 789 -18.77 17.30 11.02
CA GLU A 789 -18.47 17.14 12.44
C GLU A 789 -17.55 15.95 12.71
N ARG A 790 -17.78 14.82 12.03
CA ARG A 790 -16.92 13.63 12.12
C ARG A 790 -15.49 13.92 11.70
N VAL A 791 -15.29 14.67 10.62
CA VAL A 791 -13.96 15.09 10.15
C VAL A 791 -13.28 15.99 11.18
N ASP A 792 -13.98 17.00 11.71
CA ASP A 792 -13.43 17.90 12.72
C ASP A 792 -12.99 17.14 13.99
N LYS A 793 -13.83 16.22 14.47
CA LYS A 793 -13.55 15.39 15.65
C LYS A 793 -12.42 14.39 15.40
N ALA A 794 -12.33 13.81 14.21
CA ALA A 794 -11.23 12.95 13.84
C ALA A 794 -9.90 13.71 13.80
N LEU A 795 -9.88 14.90 13.18
CA LEU A 795 -8.70 15.77 13.14
C LEU A 795 -8.23 16.15 14.55
N ASP A 796 -9.16 16.52 15.41
CA ASP A 796 -8.87 16.91 16.78
C ASP A 796 -8.34 15.71 17.62
N PHE A 797 -9.06 14.58 17.64
CA PHE A 797 -8.68 13.41 18.44
C PHE A 797 -7.39 12.73 17.92
N TYR A 798 -7.36 12.35 16.64
CA TYR A 798 -6.21 11.66 16.07
C TYR A 798 -5.01 12.58 15.90
N GLY A 799 -5.21 13.90 15.73
CA GLY A 799 -4.12 14.87 15.80
C GLY A 799 -3.38 14.79 17.14
N ALA A 800 -4.09 14.73 18.26
CA ALA A 800 -3.49 14.53 19.58
C ALA A 800 -2.84 13.15 19.73
N LEU A 801 -3.50 12.09 19.24
CA LEU A 801 -2.98 10.71 19.31
C LEU A 801 -1.69 10.52 18.50
N PHE A 802 -1.58 11.12 17.32
CA PHE A 802 -0.37 11.11 16.49
C PHE A 802 0.74 11.99 17.07
N ASN A 803 0.39 13.12 17.70
CA ASN A 803 1.36 13.98 18.41
C ASN A 803 2.02 13.24 19.60
N CYS A 804 1.27 12.36 20.28
CA CYS A 804 1.85 11.51 21.33
C CYS A 804 3.07 10.74 20.81
N LEU A 805 2.94 10.04 19.67
CA LEU A 805 4.03 9.26 19.07
C LEU A 805 5.13 10.14 18.50
N GLU A 806 4.78 11.28 17.91
CA GLU A 806 5.77 12.21 17.37
C GLU A 806 6.74 12.71 18.44
N SER A 807 6.27 12.85 19.68
CA SER A 807 7.10 13.27 20.82
C SER A 807 7.92 12.14 21.47
N THR A 808 7.59 10.87 21.22
CA THR A 808 8.11 9.72 21.97
C THR A 808 8.85 8.68 21.11
N VAL A 809 8.56 8.61 19.81
CA VAL A 809 9.01 7.56 18.90
C VAL A 809 9.51 8.16 17.59
N SER A 810 10.63 7.66 17.06
CA SER A 810 11.14 8.11 15.75
C SER A 810 10.11 7.91 14.63
N THR A 811 9.98 8.88 13.73
CA THR A 811 9.16 8.78 12.50
C THR A 811 9.73 7.77 11.49
N THR A 812 11.00 7.37 11.65
CA THR A 812 11.65 6.37 10.78
C THR A 812 11.36 4.93 11.19
N LEU A 813 10.66 4.70 12.31
CA LEU A 813 10.35 3.36 12.78
C LEU A 813 9.28 2.72 11.88
N VAL A 814 9.65 1.68 11.13
CA VAL A 814 8.75 1.00 10.18
C VAL A 814 7.48 0.47 10.88
N GLN A 815 7.62 -0.13 12.07
CA GLN A 815 6.50 -0.65 12.86
C GLN A 815 5.47 0.42 13.20
N ARG A 816 5.93 1.66 13.48
CA ARG A 816 5.06 2.80 13.73
C ARG A 816 4.23 3.14 12.49
N ASN A 817 4.87 3.25 11.32
CA ASN A 817 4.19 3.61 10.08
C ASN A 817 3.16 2.55 9.66
N ILE A 818 3.47 1.27 9.86
CA ILE A 818 2.52 0.17 9.63
C ILE A 818 1.33 0.32 10.58
N MET A 819 1.56 0.46 11.88
CA MET A 819 0.49 0.59 12.88
C MET A 819 -0.39 1.84 12.64
N GLU A 820 0.21 3.01 12.38
CA GLU A 820 -0.53 4.24 12.08
C GLU A 820 -1.44 4.05 10.85
N ARG A 821 -0.96 3.35 9.81
CA ARG A 821 -1.74 3.11 8.59
C ARG A 821 -2.85 2.09 8.78
N THR A 822 -2.55 0.96 9.42
CA THR A 822 -3.42 -0.21 9.39
C THR A 822 -4.37 -0.30 10.57
N LEU A 823 -4.05 0.34 11.70
CA LEU A 823 -4.95 0.46 12.85
C LEU A 823 -5.62 1.84 12.83
N LEU A 824 -4.86 2.89 13.15
CA LEU A 824 -5.42 4.23 13.34
C LEU A 824 -6.01 4.79 12.03
N GLY A 825 -5.34 4.59 10.90
CA GLY A 825 -5.83 5.01 9.59
C GLY A 825 -7.13 4.30 9.19
N GLN A 826 -7.30 3.04 9.58
CA GLN A 826 -8.51 2.28 9.31
C GLN A 826 -9.67 2.70 10.24
N GLU A 827 -9.38 3.03 11.51
CA GLU A 827 -10.37 3.64 12.42
C GLU A 827 -10.85 5.00 11.88
N ILE A 828 -9.92 5.90 11.52
CA ILE A 828 -10.23 7.20 10.89
C ILE A 828 -11.09 7.00 9.64
N LYS A 829 -10.72 6.05 8.79
CA LYS A 829 -11.48 5.74 7.58
C LYS A 829 -12.87 5.20 7.90
N ASN A 830 -13.05 4.37 8.93
CA ASN A 830 -14.39 3.92 9.32
C ASN A 830 -15.24 5.09 9.86
N ILE A 831 -14.66 5.99 10.65
CA ILE A 831 -15.34 7.19 11.16
C ILE A 831 -15.83 8.08 10.01
N VAL A 832 -14.96 8.34 9.02
CA VAL A 832 -15.25 9.27 7.92
C VAL A 832 -16.07 8.61 6.81
N ALA A 833 -15.73 7.39 6.38
CA ALA A 833 -16.33 6.70 5.24
C ALA A 833 -17.50 5.78 5.59
N GLY A 834 -17.55 5.26 6.81
CA GLY A 834 -18.64 4.40 7.24
C GLY A 834 -19.96 5.16 7.32
N GLU A 835 -21.06 4.44 7.05
CA GLU A 835 -22.43 4.88 7.31
C GLU A 835 -23.23 3.68 7.85
N GLY A 836 -24.33 3.92 8.56
CA GLY A 836 -25.20 2.83 9.01
C GLY A 836 -24.47 1.80 9.87
N VAL A 837 -24.82 0.54 9.65
CA VAL A 837 -24.25 -0.64 10.34
C VAL A 837 -22.78 -0.90 10.00
N GLU A 838 -22.29 -0.41 8.87
CA GLU A 838 -20.89 -0.56 8.46
C GLU A 838 -19.95 0.38 9.23
N ARG A 839 -20.50 1.45 9.84
CA ARG A 839 -19.75 2.37 10.71
C ARG A 839 -19.75 1.86 12.14
N LYS A 840 -18.70 1.13 12.50
CA LYS A 840 -18.48 0.54 13.84
C LYS A 840 -17.79 1.51 14.80
N GLU A 841 -16.90 2.37 14.31
CA GLU A 841 -16.15 3.34 15.13
C GLU A 841 -17.03 4.55 15.49
N ARG A 842 -17.91 4.35 16.48
CA ARG A 842 -18.89 5.35 16.96
C ARG A 842 -18.58 5.82 18.36
N HIS A 843 -17.35 6.29 18.58
CA HIS A 843 -16.91 6.73 19.90
C HIS A 843 -17.85 7.80 20.49
N GLU A 844 -18.06 7.68 21.80
CA GLU A 844 -18.77 8.66 22.62
C GLU A 844 -17.95 8.93 23.88
N LYS A 845 -17.99 10.17 24.35
CA LYS A 845 -17.45 10.54 25.66
C LYS A 845 -18.17 9.84 26.80
N LEU A 846 -17.47 9.70 27.93
CA LEU A 846 -18.01 9.09 29.14
C LEU A 846 -19.30 9.74 29.67
N GLU A 847 -19.49 11.04 29.42
CA GLU A 847 -20.72 11.77 29.76
C GLU A 847 -21.97 11.19 29.07
N ASN A 848 -21.81 10.61 27.88
CA ASN A 848 -22.89 9.98 27.12
C ASN A 848 -23.05 8.48 27.45
N TRP A 849 -21.98 7.82 27.90
CA TRP A 849 -22.01 6.43 28.38
C TRP A 849 -22.68 6.30 29.74
N THR A 850 -22.48 7.27 30.63
CA THR A 850 -22.96 7.22 32.01
C THR A 850 -24.47 7.02 32.11
N PRO A 851 -25.33 7.83 31.44
CA PRO A 851 -26.78 7.62 31.48
C PRO A 851 -27.22 6.27 30.92
N LYS A 852 -26.54 5.73 29.90
CA LYS A 852 -26.89 4.42 29.30
C LYS A 852 -26.66 3.28 30.28
N LEU A 853 -25.54 3.31 31.00
CA LEU A 853 -25.20 2.33 32.04
C LEU A 853 -26.15 2.45 33.24
N GLU A 854 -26.46 3.67 33.67
CA GLU A 854 -27.42 3.91 34.76
C GLU A 854 -28.84 3.44 34.40
N MET A 855 -29.32 3.74 33.19
CA MET A 855 -30.61 3.24 32.69
C MET A 855 -30.67 1.71 32.58
N ALA A 856 -29.54 1.04 32.37
CA ALA A 856 -29.45 -0.42 32.37
C ALA A 856 -29.39 -1.01 33.80
N GLY A 857 -29.29 -0.19 34.84
CA GLY A 857 -29.27 -0.60 36.24
C GLY A 857 -27.87 -0.69 36.88
N PHE A 858 -26.85 -0.15 36.22
CA PHE A 858 -25.50 -0.06 36.77
C PHE A 858 -25.28 1.26 37.51
N GLY A 859 -24.67 1.20 38.69
CA GLY A 859 -24.22 2.35 39.46
C GLY A 859 -22.70 2.51 39.36
N LYS A 860 -22.25 3.75 39.24
CA LYS A 860 -20.83 4.08 39.17
C LYS A 860 -20.11 3.74 40.48
N ARG A 861 -18.97 3.05 40.39
CA ARG A 861 -18.10 2.69 41.52
C ARG A 861 -16.87 3.59 41.55
N HIS A 862 -16.46 4.00 42.75
CA HIS A 862 -15.23 4.75 42.96
C HIS A 862 -13.99 3.89 42.67
N ILE A 863 -13.08 4.39 41.83
CA ILE A 863 -11.74 3.80 41.61
C ILE A 863 -10.79 4.32 42.70
N SER A 864 -10.23 3.43 43.52
CA SER A 864 -9.37 3.81 44.65
C SER A 864 -8.18 4.70 44.25
N HIS A 865 -7.95 5.77 45.02
CA HIS A 865 -6.88 6.74 44.81
C HIS A 865 -5.47 6.11 44.86
N HIS A 866 -5.31 5.03 45.62
CA HIS A 866 -4.05 4.32 45.71
C HIS A 866 -3.63 3.74 44.35
N TRP A 867 -4.57 3.16 43.60
CA TRP A 867 -4.33 2.55 42.29
C TRP A 867 -4.09 3.61 41.21
N ILE A 868 -4.80 4.74 41.29
CA ILE A 868 -4.55 5.91 40.44
C ILE A 868 -3.10 6.40 40.63
N THR A 869 -2.60 6.40 41.86
CA THR A 869 -1.20 6.79 42.16
C THR A 869 -0.20 5.80 41.57
N GLN A 870 -0.49 4.50 41.58
CA GLN A 870 0.38 3.49 40.98
C GLN A 870 0.38 3.58 39.45
N ALA A 871 -0.80 3.72 38.83
CA ALA A 871 -0.93 3.97 37.40
C ALA A 871 -0.17 5.24 36.97
N ARG A 872 -0.21 6.30 37.79
CA ARG A 872 0.55 7.55 37.58
C ARG A 872 2.05 7.33 37.50
N LYS A 873 2.62 6.48 38.38
CA LYS A 873 4.06 6.15 38.33
C LYS A 873 4.45 5.44 37.03
N GLN A 874 3.59 4.55 36.54
CA GLN A 874 3.84 3.86 35.27
C GLN A 874 3.76 4.81 34.08
N LEU A 875 2.79 5.74 34.08
CA LEU A 875 2.61 6.71 33.00
C LEU A 875 3.79 7.69 32.86
N GLN A 876 4.45 8.05 33.97
CA GLN A 876 5.65 8.90 33.97
C GLN A 876 6.81 8.33 33.12
N GLY A 877 6.83 7.01 32.88
CA GLY A 877 7.84 6.37 32.03
C GLY A 877 7.67 6.60 30.53
N TYR A 878 6.53 7.16 30.08
CA TYR A 878 6.18 7.27 28.65
C TYR A 878 6.39 8.68 28.06
N GLY A 879 6.71 9.68 28.89
CA GLY A 879 6.98 11.05 28.45
C GLY A 879 6.13 12.10 29.16
N ASN A 880 6.60 13.36 29.12
CA ASN A 880 6.07 14.45 29.94
C ASN A 880 4.68 14.95 29.54
N GLY A 881 4.17 14.60 28.34
CA GLY A 881 2.84 15.05 27.90
C GLY A 881 1.68 14.20 28.40
N TYR A 882 1.95 13.01 28.95
CA TYR A 882 0.90 12.13 29.49
C TYR A 882 0.52 12.52 30.92
N SER A 883 -0.78 12.63 31.17
CA SER A 883 -1.32 12.94 32.50
C SER A 883 -2.59 12.15 32.82
N PHE A 884 -2.99 12.19 34.09
CA PHE A 884 -4.27 11.66 34.54
C PHE A 884 -5.16 12.81 35.02
N CYS A 885 -6.36 12.91 34.45
CA CYS A 885 -7.41 13.77 34.98
C CYS A 885 -8.42 12.90 35.75
N PRO A 886 -8.48 12.96 37.10
CA PRO A 886 -9.54 12.31 37.85
C PRO A 886 -10.81 13.17 37.77
N GLU A 887 -11.93 12.58 37.38
CA GLU A 887 -13.21 13.28 37.34
C GLU A 887 -14.36 12.31 37.68
N ASN A 888 -15.17 12.68 38.68
CA ASN A 888 -16.40 11.98 39.06
C ASN A 888 -16.26 10.44 39.17
N ASN A 889 -15.30 9.93 39.94
CA ASN A 889 -15.06 8.48 40.11
C ASN A 889 -14.57 7.72 38.86
N SER A 890 -14.20 8.44 37.80
CA SER A 890 -13.55 7.88 36.61
C SER A 890 -12.11 8.36 36.47
N LEU A 891 -11.34 7.64 35.67
CA LEU A 891 -9.98 8.02 35.33
C LEU A 891 -9.87 8.32 33.84
N PHE A 892 -9.29 9.47 33.51
CA PHE A 892 -8.99 9.85 32.14
C PHE A 892 -7.49 9.81 31.92
N VAL A 893 -7.05 9.11 30.87
CA VAL A 893 -5.67 9.21 30.35
C VAL A 893 -5.65 10.35 29.34
N CYS A 894 -4.82 11.34 29.61
CA CYS A 894 -4.78 12.58 28.87
C CYS A 894 -3.43 12.79 28.19
N TRP A 895 -3.44 13.56 27.12
CA TRP A 895 -2.25 14.11 26.48
C TRP A 895 -2.35 15.63 26.43
N ASN A 896 -1.43 16.35 27.08
CA ASN A 896 -1.48 17.81 27.24
C ASN A 896 -2.86 18.30 27.70
N ASP A 897 -3.36 17.70 28.79
CA ASP A 897 -4.68 17.95 29.41
C ASP A 897 -5.91 17.58 28.56
N LYS A 898 -5.72 17.11 27.32
CA LYS A 898 -6.81 16.59 26.50
C LYS A 898 -7.09 15.13 26.86
N PRO A 899 -8.33 14.78 27.30
CA PRO A 899 -8.72 13.39 27.50
C PRO A 899 -8.70 12.61 26.20
N LEU A 900 -8.08 11.43 26.21
CA LEU A 900 -8.06 10.52 25.06
C LEU A 900 -8.77 9.20 25.35
N PHE A 901 -8.62 8.68 26.57
CA PHE A 901 -9.25 7.43 26.99
C PHE A 901 -9.82 7.58 28.39
N SER A 902 -10.99 7.01 28.63
CA SER A 902 -11.58 6.92 29.97
C SER A 902 -11.61 5.48 30.47
N VAL A 903 -11.45 5.31 31.77
CA VAL A 903 -11.64 4.06 32.49
C VAL A 903 -12.64 4.31 33.61
N SER A 904 -13.69 3.49 33.67
CA SER A 904 -14.76 3.61 34.65
C SER A 904 -15.17 2.24 35.20
N ALA A 905 -15.51 2.18 36.49
CA ALA A 905 -15.96 0.95 37.15
C ALA A 905 -17.43 1.08 37.57
N TRP A 906 -18.16 -0.02 37.46
CA TRP A 906 -19.62 -0.07 37.62
C TRP A 906 -20.04 -1.30 38.42
N THR A 907 -21.12 -1.19 39.19
CA THR A 907 -21.72 -2.29 39.97
C THR A 907 -23.22 -2.31 39.80
N VAL A 908 -23.87 -3.44 40.03
CA VAL A 908 -25.34 -3.50 40.03
C VAL A 908 -25.93 -2.68 41.18
N GLN A 909 -26.86 -1.76 40.88
CA GLN A 909 -27.63 -1.07 41.93
C GLN A 909 -28.76 -1.97 42.45
N LYS A 910 -28.95 -2.01 43.78
CA LYS A 910 -30.14 -2.62 44.39
C LYS A 910 -31.34 -1.67 44.17
N MET A 911 -32.45 -2.20 43.63
CA MET A 911 -33.71 -1.49 43.34
C MET A 911 -34.43 -0.96 44.60
N ASN A 912 -33.80 -0.11 45.40
CA ASN A 912 -34.48 0.54 46.54
C ASN A 912 -34.63 2.06 46.39
N ASN A 913 -34.10 2.69 45.33
CA ASN A 913 -34.09 4.17 45.22
C ASN A 913 -34.40 4.75 43.81
N MET A 914 -35.00 4.01 42.88
CA MET A 914 -35.59 4.64 41.69
C MET A 914 -37.05 5.00 41.98
N VAL A 915 -37.30 6.26 42.33
CA VAL A 915 -38.64 6.84 42.25
C VAL A 915 -38.99 6.93 40.76
N MET A 916 -40.07 6.26 40.37
CA MET A 916 -40.60 6.19 39.00
C MET A 916 -40.86 7.56 38.38
#